data_AF-A0A7X7QSZ1-F1
#
_entry.id   AF-A0A7X7QSZ1-F1
#
_cell.length_a   1.000
_cell.length_b   1.000
_cell.length_c   1.000
_cell.angle_alpha   90.00
_cell.angle_beta   90.00
_cell.angle_gamma   90.00
#
_symmetry.space_group_name_H-M   'P 1'
#
loop_
_entity.id
_entity.type
_entity.pdbx_description
1 polymer ?
#
loop_
_entity_poly.entity_id
_entity_poly.type
_entity_poly.pdbx_seq_one_letter_code
_entity_poly.pdbx_strand_id
1 'polypeptide(L)'
;MAVEADSLSKRHEEDFARFKRSVRRSPLKPVIVLLGLALLLYFFLAPRATLEEIEDLHIARRALLAVPASWATDLAETHASGQRWLSAHGMPSEVRAYDFISQKIFRVALACATFYDQTGVRGFISRTLTPIFNPLLRVSFVLIACWRIWLAAVLLALLWEALRTRAYRAQDLLGQTGNDRLFFSGIRTSLTDLSHDGTPNLHVRGLACPAAVSTALAKASPLADVLERFQASNDTNLALIAVILKHADMPAYAPGYGESDAINQFHSGAGLAENTTLILEKALTLHAHYRGGERAALPAKPHADTAALSDASLLPVAKTKQVKVDKHDYAAMLQQAMHRVLTPEMKAELAQIPPKELAATILAYEAGKVLAYAKEQDRWIRKSSFPQLSARAVLHSIASYGHDFDTISRRLMRRALVYGSRRSVFGPVRFPLDLSSQTRALRQWVELLIADPHELESVTDEVELVGLVTQAYQSWHERFFDAILDNDKGVLDGIIASPLNMIFVPAVTIIKLMHSVTNLDRRNRLTQLVAQVSQRQKARLAKTSSPEDESYEVPDYERILAPPSQDQIKSLAAMHAMAIEQVRDWMSYRVILNAHAWLGKRVGDATIREDCLVFAVFQSDFEMEGKNSLGLWGRPGMVAMRASALAEKFGPDWASRFPQARSVWIAQNKEDYENLLRGIRDTASDDMSDQSFGPT
;
A
#
# COMPACT_ATOMS: atom_id res chain seq x y z
N MET A 1 -2.66 -44.36 -18.42
CA MET A 1 -2.30 -43.75 -19.70
C MET A 1 -1.17 -42.77 -19.43
N ALA A 2 0.05 -43.12 -19.85
CA ALA A 2 1.27 -42.39 -19.55
C ALA A 2 2.00 -42.05 -20.85
N VAL A 3 1.48 -41.08 -21.61
CA VAL A 3 2.17 -40.43 -22.73
C VAL A 3 1.54 -39.04 -22.87
N GLU A 4 2.23 -37.99 -22.40
CA GLU A 4 2.12 -36.57 -22.87
C GLU A 4 2.89 -35.55 -22.00
N ALA A 5 3.55 -35.96 -20.90
CA ALA A 5 4.34 -35.04 -20.07
C ALA A 5 5.69 -34.62 -20.71
N ASP A 6 6.25 -35.44 -21.61
CA ASP A 6 7.59 -35.23 -22.18
C ASP A 6 7.67 -34.20 -23.32
N SER A 7 6.56 -33.88 -23.99
CA SER A 7 6.54 -32.90 -25.08
C SER A 7 6.50 -31.45 -24.55
N LEU A 8 5.93 -31.24 -23.36
CA LEU A 8 5.88 -29.95 -22.67
C LEU A 8 7.24 -29.56 -22.08
N SER A 9 8.02 -30.51 -21.54
CA SER A 9 9.34 -30.21 -20.95
C SER A 9 10.37 -29.79 -22.00
N LYS A 10 10.39 -30.45 -23.18
CA LYS A 10 11.30 -30.10 -24.28
C LYS A 10 11.02 -28.73 -24.90
N ARG A 11 9.74 -28.33 -25.05
CA ARG A 11 9.38 -26.97 -25.49
C ARG A 11 9.83 -25.91 -24.47
N HIS A 12 9.67 -26.20 -23.18
CA HIS A 12 10.13 -25.31 -22.11
C HIS A 12 11.66 -25.15 -22.09
N GLU A 13 12.44 -26.21 -22.36
CA GLU A 13 13.91 -26.12 -22.47
C GLU A 13 14.38 -25.35 -23.70
N GLU A 14 13.71 -25.51 -24.85
CA GLU A 14 14.02 -24.75 -26.06
C GLU A 14 13.72 -23.25 -25.90
N ASP A 15 12.63 -22.91 -25.22
CA ASP A 15 12.27 -21.51 -24.91
C ASP A 15 13.22 -20.89 -23.88
N PHE A 16 13.70 -21.67 -22.91
CA PHE A 16 14.73 -21.24 -21.95
C PHE A 16 16.12 -21.06 -22.59
N ALA A 17 16.44 -21.86 -23.62
CA ALA A 17 17.67 -21.70 -24.40
C ALA A 17 17.62 -20.46 -25.32
N ARG A 18 16.44 -20.10 -25.85
CA ARG A 18 16.21 -18.83 -26.57
C ARG A 18 16.31 -17.62 -25.63
N PHE A 19 15.79 -17.73 -24.41
CA PHE A 19 15.90 -16.72 -23.35
C PHE A 19 17.35 -16.34 -23.05
N LYS A 20 18.26 -17.32 -22.88
CA LYS A 20 19.70 -17.07 -22.63
C LYS A 20 20.43 -16.33 -23.76
N ARG A 21 19.97 -16.46 -25.02
CA ARG A 21 20.62 -15.79 -26.17
C ARG A 21 20.22 -14.32 -26.32
N SER A 22 19.10 -13.87 -25.71
CA SER A 22 18.60 -12.49 -25.86
C SER A 22 19.18 -11.47 -24.86
N VAL A 23 19.96 -11.92 -23.86
CA VAL A 23 20.40 -11.10 -22.71
C VAL A 23 21.61 -10.18 -23.00
N ARG A 24 22.13 -10.11 -24.23
CA ARG A 24 23.19 -9.13 -24.56
C ARG A 24 22.61 -7.75 -24.85
N ARG A 25 22.43 -6.97 -23.78
CA ARG A 25 22.19 -5.52 -23.79
C ARG A 25 23.33 -4.81 -24.55
N SER A 26 22.96 -3.93 -25.47
CA SER A 26 23.86 -2.92 -26.03
C SER A 26 23.72 -1.61 -25.23
N PRO A 27 24.80 -1.07 -24.64
CA PRO A 27 24.79 0.23 -23.95
C PRO A 27 24.63 1.44 -24.90
N LEU A 28 24.38 1.25 -26.21
CA LEU A 28 24.29 2.35 -27.17
C LEU A 28 23.11 3.32 -26.93
N LYS A 29 21.96 2.83 -26.43
CA LYS A 29 20.73 3.65 -26.35
C LYS A 29 20.85 4.90 -25.46
N PRO A 30 21.31 4.81 -24.19
CA PRO A 30 21.48 6.00 -23.36
C PRO A 30 22.57 6.93 -23.90
N VAL A 31 23.61 6.39 -24.55
CA VAL A 31 24.71 7.16 -25.14
C VAL A 31 24.24 8.00 -26.33
N ILE A 32 23.37 7.45 -27.20
CA ILE A 32 22.82 8.19 -28.35
C ILE A 32 21.94 9.36 -27.89
N VAL A 33 21.11 9.15 -26.85
CA VAL A 33 20.23 10.21 -26.32
C VAL A 33 21.06 11.33 -25.68
N LEU A 34 22.07 11.00 -24.88
CA LEU A 34 22.99 11.99 -24.29
C LEU A 34 23.76 12.78 -25.36
N LEU A 35 24.23 12.11 -26.42
CA LEU A 35 24.94 12.76 -27.52
C LEU A 35 24.03 13.73 -28.30
N GLY A 36 22.78 13.33 -28.55
CA GLY A 36 21.78 14.18 -29.23
C GLY A 36 21.41 15.42 -28.41
N LEU A 37 21.28 15.27 -27.10
CA LEU A 37 20.95 16.37 -26.18
C LEU A 37 22.12 17.36 -26.05
N ALA A 38 23.36 16.86 -26.01
CA ALA A 38 24.57 17.68 -26.01
C ALA A 38 24.74 18.48 -27.32
N LEU A 39 24.44 17.87 -28.47
CA LEU A 39 24.44 18.56 -29.77
C LEU A 39 23.37 19.66 -29.84
N LEU A 40 22.16 19.39 -29.35
CA LEU A 40 21.09 20.38 -29.24
C LEU A 40 21.49 21.56 -28.33
N LEU A 41 22.05 21.26 -27.15
CA LEU A 41 22.54 22.29 -26.23
C LEU A 41 23.64 23.13 -26.88
N TYR A 42 24.56 22.50 -27.62
CA TYR A 42 25.64 23.21 -28.32
C TYR A 42 25.10 24.15 -29.40
N PHE A 43 24.07 23.77 -30.17
CA PHE A 43 23.48 24.65 -31.18
C PHE A 43 22.63 25.79 -30.58
N PHE A 44 22.01 25.60 -29.42
CA PHE A 44 21.23 26.63 -28.73
C PHE A 44 22.08 27.56 -27.85
N LEU A 45 23.16 27.05 -27.27
CA LEU A 45 24.12 27.79 -26.44
C LEU A 45 25.38 28.20 -27.21
N ALA A 46 25.44 27.91 -28.52
CA ALA A 46 26.50 28.40 -29.38
C ALA A 46 26.66 29.91 -29.12
N PRO A 47 27.84 30.35 -28.66
CA PRO A 47 28.03 31.69 -28.17
C PRO A 47 27.59 32.69 -29.23
N ARG A 48 26.92 33.77 -28.81
CA ARG A 48 26.63 34.90 -29.68
C ARG A 48 27.95 35.31 -30.33
N ALA A 49 28.09 35.09 -31.64
CA ALA A 49 29.28 35.54 -32.34
C ALA A 49 29.46 37.02 -32.03
N THR A 50 30.56 37.35 -31.35
CA THR A 50 30.84 38.73 -30.97
C THR A 50 31.12 39.52 -32.25
N LEU A 51 30.88 40.83 -32.25
CA LEU A 51 31.21 41.70 -33.39
C LEU A 51 32.67 41.49 -33.86
N GLU A 52 33.55 41.19 -32.91
CA GLU A 52 34.96 40.85 -33.10
C GLU A 52 35.17 39.59 -33.97
N GLU A 53 34.35 38.53 -33.82
CA GLU A 53 34.47 37.31 -34.62
C GLU A 53 34.06 37.52 -36.09
N ILE A 54 33.09 38.40 -36.34
CA ILE A 54 32.67 38.77 -37.71
C ILE A 54 33.77 39.58 -38.39
N GLU A 55 34.35 40.55 -37.67
CA GLU A 55 35.47 41.33 -38.16
C GLU A 55 36.68 40.45 -38.45
N ASP A 56 36.99 39.52 -37.56
CA ASP A 56 38.05 38.53 -37.74
C ASP A 56 37.83 37.62 -38.95
N LEU A 57 36.59 37.21 -39.24
CA LEU A 57 36.27 36.42 -40.44
C LEU A 57 36.51 37.26 -41.70
N HIS A 58 36.12 38.54 -41.71
CA HIS A 58 36.41 39.43 -42.83
C HIS A 58 37.90 39.65 -43.03
N ILE A 59 38.66 39.82 -41.94
CA ILE A 59 40.13 39.92 -41.98
C ILE A 59 40.73 38.64 -42.54
N ALA A 60 40.34 37.46 -42.02
CA ALA A 60 40.83 36.17 -42.47
C ALA A 60 40.50 35.92 -43.96
N ARG A 61 39.30 36.30 -44.41
CA ARG A 61 38.89 36.16 -45.82
C ARG A 61 39.67 37.10 -46.73
N ARG A 62 39.90 38.36 -46.34
CA ARG A 62 40.73 39.31 -47.11
C ARG A 62 42.16 38.83 -47.20
N ALA A 63 42.72 38.33 -46.09
CA ALA A 63 44.06 37.76 -46.07
C ALA A 63 44.17 36.51 -46.96
N LEU A 64 43.14 35.66 -46.97
CA LEU A 64 43.09 34.47 -47.82
C LEU A 64 43.02 34.84 -49.32
N LEU A 65 42.23 35.86 -49.68
CA LEU A 65 42.14 36.34 -51.08
C LEU A 65 43.41 37.04 -51.58
N ALA A 66 44.27 37.51 -50.66
CA ALA A 66 45.57 38.07 -51.02
C ALA A 66 46.62 37.00 -51.36
N VAL A 67 46.34 35.72 -51.03
CA VAL A 67 47.22 34.60 -51.43
C VAL A 67 47.04 34.35 -52.93
N PRO A 68 48.12 34.41 -53.75
CA PRO A 68 48.05 34.25 -55.20
C PRO A 68 47.89 32.77 -55.61
N ALA A 69 46.83 32.11 -55.15
CA ALA A 69 46.55 30.72 -55.42
C ALA A 69 45.06 30.49 -55.69
N SER A 70 44.74 29.77 -56.77
CA SER A 70 43.35 29.55 -57.22
C SER A 70 42.48 28.80 -56.21
N TRP A 71 43.06 27.94 -55.37
CA TRP A 71 42.30 27.25 -54.34
C TRP A 71 41.77 28.19 -53.25
N ALA A 72 42.46 29.30 -52.99
CA ALA A 72 42.11 30.25 -51.94
C ALA A 72 40.91 31.09 -52.37
N THR A 73 40.88 31.47 -53.65
CA THR A 73 39.70 32.06 -54.29
C THR A 73 38.54 31.06 -54.30
N ASP A 74 38.77 29.80 -54.68
CA ASP A 74 37.72 28.77 -54.71
C ASP A 74 37.12 28.51 -53.32
N LEU A 75 37.95 28.53 -52.28
CA LEU A 75 37.53 28.34 -50.88
C LEU A 75 36.72 29.54 -50.37
N ALA A 76 37.16 30.76 -50.68
CA ALA A 76 36.43 31.98 -50.35
C ALA A 76 35.09 32.09 -51.12
N GLU A 77 35.05 31.65 -52.38
CA GLU A 77 33.82 31.58 -53.18
C GLU A 77 32.86 30.50 -52.68
N THR A 78 33.38 29.34 -52.29
CA THR A 78 32.54 28.27 -51.71
C THR A 78 31.89 28.72 -50.41
N HIS A 79 32.62 29.42 -49.53
CA HIS A 79 32.05 30.05 -48.33
C HIS A 79 31.00 31.10 -48.70
N ALA A 80 31.32 32.01 -49.63
CA ALA A 80 30.38 33.05 -50.04
C ALA A 80 29.09 32.47 -50.60
N SER A 81 29.18 31.39 -51.39
CA SER A 81 28.04 30.67 -51.95
C SER A 81 27.19 30.02 -50.85
N GLY A 82 27.83 29.29 -49.92
CA GLY A 82 27.15 28.67 -48.78
C GLY A 82 26.50 29.70 -47.85
N GLN A 83 27.19 30.80 -47.57
CA GLN A 83 26.70 31.89 -46.72
C GLN A 83 25.52 32.62 -47.37
N ARG A 84 25.57 32.88 -48.70
CA ARG A 84 24.42 33.46 -49.43
C ARG A 84 23.22 32.53 -49.38
N TRP A 85 23.43 31.23 -49.57
CA TRP A 85 22.35 30.26 -49.50
C TRP A 85 21.73 30.21 -48.10
N LEU A 86 22.55 30.11 -47.04
CA LEU A 86 22.08 30.14 -45.65
C LEU A 86 21.44 31.47 -45.26
N SER A 87 21.89 32.59 -45.82
CA SER A 87 21.25 33.90 -45.58
C SER A 87 19.87 33.99 -46.24
N ALA A 88 19.69 33.33 -47.39
CA ALA A 88 18.42 33.32 -48.11
C ALA A 88 17.42 32.29 -47.56
N HIS A 89 17.89 31.14 -47.04
CA HIS A 89 17.03 30.01 -46.66
C HIS A 89 17.15 29.58 -45.20
N GLY A 90 18.22 29.99 -44.51
CA GLY A 90 18.56 29.59 -43.15
C GLY A 90 18.17 30.63 -42.08
N MET A 91 18.42 30.28 -40.81
CA MET A 91 18.26 31.18 -39.67
C MET A 91 19.54 31.99 -39.45
N PRO A 92 19.48 33.17 -38.82
CA PRO A 92 20.67 33.92 -38.42
C PRO A 92 21.64 33.14 -37.53
N SER A 93 21.17 32.15 -36.75
CA SER A 93 22.05 31.25 -35.97
C SER A 93 22.83 30.27 -36.85
N GLU A 94 22.25 29.77 -37.94
CA GLU A 94 22.90 28.84 -38.87
C GLU A 94 23.98 29.55 -39.69
N VAL A 95 23.67 30.77 -40.16
CA VAL A 95 24.64 31.64 -40.84
C VAL A 95 25.84 31.88 -39.91
N ARG A 96 25.58 32.23 -38.64
CA ARG A 96 26.64 32.44 -37.64
C ARG A 96 27.46 31.20 -37.33
N ALA A 97 26.82 30.05 -37.15
CA ALA A 97 27.52 28.78 -36.92
C ALA A 97 28.41 28.41 -38.11
N TYR A 98 27.90 28.63 -39.33
CA TYR A 98 28.66 28.39 -40.55
C TYR A 98 29.85 29.35 -40.68
N ASP A 99 29.64 30.63 -40.38
CA ASP A 99 30.67 31.67 -40.38
C ASP A 99 31.76 31.41 -39.33
N PHE A 100 31.38 30.97 -38.13
CA PHE A 100 32.32 30.58 -37.08
C PHE A 100 33.19 29.38 -37.50
N ILE A 101 32.60 28.30 -38.02
CA ILE A 101 33.35 27.14 -38.51
C ILE A 101 34.25 27.56 -39.68
N SER A 102 33.74 28.37 -40.60
CA SER A 102 34.47 28.87 -41.76
C SER A 102 35.65 29.75 -41.36
N GLN A 103 35.52 30.58 -40.33
CA GLN A 103 36.60 31.38 -39.77
C GLN A 103 37.75 30.51 -39.27
N LYS A 104 37.45 29.42 -38.53
CA LYS A 104 38.48 28.48 -38.08
C LYS A 104 39.16 27.79 -39.26
N ILE A 105 38.38 27.35 -40.25
CA ILE A 105 38.92 26.76 -41.48
C ILE A 105 39.83 27.75 -42.21
N PHE A 106 39.42 29.01 -42.35
CA PHE A 106 40.22 30.05 -43.01
C PHE A 106 41.50 30.39 -42.26
N ARG A 107 41.47 30.46 -40.92
CA ARG A 107 42.69 30.68 -40.13
C ARG A 107 43.68 29.54 -40.28
N VAL A 108 43.20 28.29 -40.26
CA VAL A 108 44.06 27.11 -40.49
C VAL A 108 44.59 27.11 -41.92
N ALA A 109 43.74 27.38 -42.91
CA ALA A 109 44.15 27.47 -44.31
C ALA A 109 45.19 28.58 -44.54
N LEU A 110 45.01 29.75 -43.91
CA LEU A 110 45.94 30.88 -43.99
C LEU A 110 47.26 30.56 -43.30
N ALA A 111 47.24 29.95 -42.10
CA ALA A 111 48.45 29.51 -41.43
C ALA A 111 49.20 28.48 -42.28
N CYS A 112 48.50 27.55 -42.93
CA CYS A 112 49.09 26.61 -43.89
C CYS A 112 49.60 27.30 -45.17
N ALA A 113 49.08 28.47 -45.54
CA ALA A 113 49.59 29.23 -46.68
C ALA A 113 50.84 30.03 -46.31
N THR A 114 50.84 30.74 -45.17
CA THR A 114 51.91 31.66 -44.75
C THR A 114 53.13 30.94 -44.18
N PHE A 115 52.94 29.86 -43.40
CA PHE A 115 54.03 29.08 -42.82
C PHE A 115 54.91 28.41 -43.89
N TYR A 116 54.40 28.24 -45.10
CA TYR A 116 55.05 27.49 -46.17
C TYR A 116 55.72 28.33 -47.25
N ASP A 117 55.47 29.65 -47.29
CA ASP A 117 56.13 30.57 -48.22
C ASP A 117 57.60 30.85 -47.80
N GLN A 118 57.95 30.59 -46.53
CA GLN A 118 59.26 30.94 -45.96
C GLN A 118 60.31 29.82 -45.96
N THR A 119 59.94 28.54 -46.18
CA THR A 119 60.84 27.41 -45.84
C THR A 119 61.35 26.58 -47.02
N GLY A 120 60.97 26.87 -48.27
CA GLY A 120 61.56 26.27 -49.49
C GLY A 120 61.42 24.74 -49.65
N VAL A 121 60.99 24.02 -48.61
CA VAL A 121 60.84 22.57 -48.58
C VAL A 121 59.36 22.18 -48.73
N ARG A 122 59.04 21.82 -49.98
CA ARG A 122 57.96 20.92 -50.44
C ARG A 122 56.50 21.39 -50.27
N GLY A 123 55.99 21.98 -51.34
CA GLY A 123 54.55 22.13 -51.64
C GLY A 123 53.75 20.83 -51.83
N PHE A 124 54.16 19.68 -51.27
CA PHE A 124 53.37 18.44 -51.28
C PHE A 124 52.29 18.44 -50.20
N ILE A 125 52.60 18.93 -49.00
CA ILE A 125 51.63 19.03 -47.89
C ILE A 125 50.60 20.13 -48.18
N SER A 126 51.03 21.29 -48.70
CA SER A 126 50.07 22.32 -49.13
C SER A 126 49.22 21.85 -50.31
N ARG A 127 49.77 21.13 -51.30
CA ARG A 127 48.96 20.52 -52.38
C ARG A 127 47.96 19.46 -51.88
N THR A 128 48.23 18.79 -50.76
CA THR A 128 47.37 17.72 -50.23
C THR A 128 46.35 18.20 -49.20
N LEU A 129 46.69 19.14 -48.30
CA LEU A 129 45.78 19.65 -47.25
C LEU A 129 44.80 20.70 -47.77
N THR A 130 45.27 21.54 -48.69
CA THR A 130 44.46 22.59 -49.29
C THR A 130 43.17 22.10 -49.97
N PRO A 131 43.18 21.02 -50.78
CA PRO A 131 41.96 20.48 -51.37
C PRO A 131 41.01 19.83 -50.35
N ILE A 132 41.39 19.65 -49.07
CA ILE A 132 40.53 19.10 -48.02
C ILE A 132 39.63 20.18 -47.40
N PHE A 133 40.06 21.44 -47.39
CA PHE A 133 39.28 22.52 -46.78
C PHE A 133 37.95 22.77 -47.52
N ASN A 134 37.94 22.65 -48.85
CA ASN A 134 36.72 22.81 -49.66
C ASN A 134 35.65 21.74 -49.34
N PRO A 135 35.96 20.43 -49.38
CA PRO A 135 35.07 19.37 -48.91
C PRO A 135 34.61 19.56 -47.47
N LEU A 136 35.51 19.94 -46.57
CA LEU A 136 35.18 20.16 -45.16
C LEU A 136 34.15 21.29 -44.98
N LEU A 137 34.34 22.39 -45.72
CA LEU A 137 33.41 23.51 -45.74
C LEU A 137 32.04 23.12 -46.33
N ARG A 138 32.03 22.29 -47.39
CA ARG A 138 30.79 21.77 -48.00
C ARG A 138 30.06 20.81 -47.06
N VAL A 139 30.77 19.92 -46.39
CA VAL A 139 30.18 19.00 -45.38
C VAL A 139 29.60 19.80 -44.22
N SER A 140 30.34 20.80 -43.74
CA SER A 140 29.86 21.70 -42.68
C SER A 140 28.60 22.46 -43.11
N PHE A 141 28.57 22.96 -44.35
CA PHE A 141 27.38 23.57 -44.94
C PHE A 141 26.20 22.60 -44.99
N VAL A 142 26.37 21.37 -45.49
CA VAL A 142 25.27 20.38 -45.60
C VAL A 142 24.73 19.99 -44.23
N LEU A 143 25.62 19.78 -43.25
CA LEU A 143 25.22 19.46 -41.88
C LEU A 143 24.39 20.59 -41.25
N ILE A 144 24.82 21.84 -41.44
CA ILE A 144 24.09 23.01 -40.95
C ILE A 144 22.80 23.22 -41.75
N ALA A 145 22.83 23.23 -43.07
CA ALA A 145 21.65 23.45 -43.91
C ALA A 145 20.53 22.42 -43.64
N CYS A 146 20.90 21.16 -43.35
CA CYS A 146 19.96 20.09 -43.09
C CYS A 146 19.65 19.88 -41.60
N TRP A 147 20.19 20.67 -40.66
CA TRP A 147 20.08 20.39 -39.22
C TRP A 147 18.63 20.33 -38.73
N ARG A 148 17.74 21.16 -39.29
CA ARG A 148 16.30 21.15 -38.93
C ARG A 148 15.61 19.85 -39.36
N ILE A 149 16.01 19.27 -40.48
CA ILE A 149 15.49 17.97 -40.96
C ILE A 149 15.96 16.86 -40.03
N TRP A 150 17.23 16.90 -39.59
CA TRP A 150 17.75 15.98 -38.60
C TRP A 150 17.02 16.11 -37.26
N LEU A 151 16.77 17.33 -36.80
CA LEU A 151 16.00 17.59 -35.58
C LEU A 151 14.57 17.06 -35.72
N ALA A 152 13.90 17.35 -36.83
CA ALA A 152 12.55 16.85 -37.09
C ALA A 152 12.52 15.32 -37.09
N ALA A 153 13.48 14.65 -37.71
CA ALA A 153 13.58 13.18 -37.70
C ALA A 153 13.78 12.62 -36.28
N VAL A 154 14.62 13.26 -35.45
CA VAL A 154 14.82 12.86 -34.05
C VAL A 154 13.56 13.10 -33.23
N LEU A 155 12.90 14.24 -33.37
CA LEU A 155 11.64 14.54 -32.69
C LEU A 155 10.53 13.59 -33.14
N LEU A 156 10.45 13.25 -34.43
CA LEU A 156 9.49 12.29 -34.95
C LEU A 156 9.76 10.89 -34.40
N ALA A 157 11.03 10.49 -34.26
CA ALA A 157 11.41 9.23 -33.63
C ALA A 157 11.07 9.20 -32.13
N LEU A 158 11.32 10.29 -31.41
CA LEU A 158 10.94 10.41 -29.99
C LEU A 158 9.42 10.43 -29.81
N LEU A 159 8.70 11.16 -30.67
CA LEU A 159 7.24 11.20 -30.66
C LEU A 159 6.66 9.84 -31.05
N TRP A 160 7.24 9.17 -32.06
CA TRP A 160 6.86 7.81 -32.43
C TRP A 160 7.06 6.85 -31.25
N GLU A 161 8.19 6.94 -30.56
CA GLU A 161 8.46 6.11 -29.38
C GLU A 161 7.52 6.48 -28.22
N ALA A 162 7.22 7.75 -27.98
CA ALA A 162 6.29 8.23 -26.95
C ALA A 162 4.83 7.83 -27.24
N LEU A 163 4.41 7.90 -28.50
CA LEU A 163 3.08 7.49 -28.94
C LEU A 163 2.95 5.95 -28.99
N ARG A 164 4.05 5.25 -29.27
CA ARG A 164 4.13 3.78 -29.21
C ARG A 164 4.17 3.28 -27.77
N THR A 165 4.81 4.00 -26.86
CA THR A 165 4.76 3.77 -25.42
C THR A 165 3.46 4.30 -24.82
N ARG A 166 2.32 3.78 -25.27
CA ARG A 166 1.10 3.88 -24.46
C ARG A 166 1.30 3.01 -23.22
N ALA A 167 1.34 3.64 -22.05
CA ALA A 167 1.17 2.91 -20.80
C ALA A 167 -0.16 2.15 -20.90
N TYR A 168 -0.08 0.82 -20.93
CA TYR A 168 -1.26 -0.03 -20.93
C TYR A 168 -2.07 0.26 -19.66
N ARG A 169 -3.18 0.98 -19.80
CA ARG A 169 -4.24 1.04 -18.78
C ARG A 169 -5.11 -0.19 -18.96
N ALA A 170 -4.68 -1.28 -18.33
CA ALA A 170 -5.53 -2.46 -18.17
C ALA A 170 -6.82 -2.05 -17.44
N GLN A 171 -7.98 -2.47 -17.95
CA GLN A 171 -9.20 -2.50 -17.14
C GLN A 171 -9.12 -3.56 -16.01
N ASP A 172 -8.11 -4.42 -16.02
CA ASP A 172 -7.88 -5.37 -14.94
C ASP A 172 -6.44 -5.87 -14.93
N LEU A 173 -5.55 -5.15 -14.27
CA LEU A 173 -4.30 -5.72 -13.76
C LEU A 173 -3.75 -4.77 -12.71
N LEU A 174 -3.94 -5.17 -11.45
CA LEU A 174 -3.01 -4.94 -10.34
C LEU A 174 -2.42 -3.52 -10.27
N GLY A 175 -2.98 -2.69 -9.39
CA GLY A 175 -2.30 -1.47 -8.96
C GLY A 175 -0.85 -1.76 -8.62
N GLN A 176 0.05 -0.93 -9.15
CA GLN A 176 1.48 -0.96 -8.87
C GLN A 176 1.71 -1.07 -7.35
N THR A 177 2.24 -2.19 -6.90
CA THR A 177 3.01 -2.22 -5.65
C THR A 177 4.43 -1.82 -6.01
N GLY A 178 4.94 -0.75 -5.40
CA GLY A 178 6.25 -0.18 -5.70
C GLY A 178 7.37 -1.23 -5.71
N ASN A 179 8.35 -1.01 -6.60
CA ASN A 179 9.53 -1.83 -6.92
C ASN A 179 9.46 -2.64 -8.23
N ASP A 180 8.81 -2.15 -9.29
CA ASP A 180 8.91 -2.73 -10.64
C ASP A 180 8.61 -4.25 -10.74
N ARG A 181 7.68 -4.74 -9.92
CA ARG A 181 7.40 -6.19 -9.76
C ARG A 181 5.90 -6.46 -9.66
N LEU A 182 5.44 -7.50 -10.36
CA LEU A 182 4.10 -8.08 -10.18
C LEU A 182 4.20 -9.34 -9.31
N PHE A 183 3.60 -9.33 -8.12
CA PHE A 183 3.52 -10.51 -7.28
C PHE A 183 2.28 -11.33 -7.65
N PHE A 184 2.47 -12.37 -8.46
CA PHE A 184 1.49 -13.43 -8.65
C PHE A 184 1.69 -14.53 -7.60
N SER A 185 0.64 -15.32 -7.39
CA SER A 185 0.61 -16.56 -6.62
C SER A 185 1.80 -17.49 -6.94
N GLY A 186 2.94 -17.27 -6.29
CA GLY A 186 4.13 -18.13 -6.38
C GLY A 186 4.93 -18.07 -7.69
N ILE A 187 4.53 -17.31 -8.71
CA ILE A 187 5.30 -17.15 -9.96
C ILE A 187 5.89 -15.74 -10.04
N ARG A 188 7.23 -15.67 -10.13
CA ARG A 188 8.00 -14.44 -10.33
C ARG A 188 8.00 -14.07 -11.81
N THR A 189 7.31 -12.99 -12.19
CA THR A 189 7.42 -12.41 -13.55
C THR A 189 8.00 -11.00 -13.48
N SER A 190 9.05 -10.75 -14.25
CA SER A 190 9.74 -9.46 -14.34
C SER A 190 8.96 -8.49 -15.23
N LEU A 191 8.95 -7.19 -14.93
CA LEU A 191 8.39 -6.15 -15.81
C LEU A 191 9.10 -6.05 -17.18
N THR A 192 10.21 -6.77 -17.38
CA THR A 192 10.91 -6.86 -18.67
C THR A 192 10.20 -7.76 -19.68
N ASP A 193 9.18 -8.52 -19.26
CA ASP A 193 8.50 -9.52 -20.09
C ASP A 193 7.12 -9.04 -20.56
N LEU A 194 7.02 -7.76 -20.92
CA LEU A 194 5.85 -7.17 -21.55
C LEU A 194 6.06 -7.12 -23.08
N SER A 195 5.04 -7.46 -23.87
CA SER A 195 5.02 -7.24 -25.31
C SER A 195 4.96 -5.75 -25.65
N HIS A 196 5.09 -5.44 -26.95
CA HIS A 196 5.12 -4.07 -27.46
C HIS A 196 3.87 -3.22 -27.17
N ASP A 197 2.78 -3.83 -26.71
CA ASP A 197 1.52 -3.21 -26.30
C ASP A 197 1.36 -3.11 -24.76
N GLY A 198 2.39 -3.50 -24.00
CA GLY A 198 2.38 -3.46 -22.53
C GLY A 198 1.66 -4.64 -21.86
N THR A 199 1.27 -5.66 -22.62
CA THR A 199 0.70 -6.90 -22.05
C THR A 199 1.81 -7.87 -21.65
N PRO A 200 1.74 -8.61 -20.54
CA PRO A 200 2.74 -9.64 -20.24
C PRO A 200 2.75 -10.71 -21.34
N ASN A 201 3.95 -11.02 -21.87
CA ASN A 201 4.16 -12.04 -22.91
C ASN A 201 3.58 -13.42 -22.51
N LEU A 202 3.41 -13.65 -21.21
CA LEU A 202 2.76 -14.80 -20.61
C LEU A 202 1.52 -14.33 -19.82
N HIS A 203 0.37 -14.32 -20.48
CA HIS A 203 -0.92 -14.35 -19.80
C HIS A 203 -1.23 -15.79 -19.40
N VAL A 204 -0.88 -16.21 -18.19
CA VAL A 204 -1.41 -17.50 -17.70
C VAL A 204 -2.85 -17.29 -17.23
N ARG A 205 -3.80 -17.33 -18.17
CA ARG A 205 -5.21 -17.57 -17.83
C ARG A 205 -5.28 -18.96 -17.20
N GLY A 206 -5.81 -19.07 -15.98
CA GLY A 206 -6.12 -20.38 -15.40
C GLY A 206 -4.97 -21.12 -14.71
N LEU A 207 -4.07 -20.44 -13.98
CA LEU A 207 -3.08 -21.13 -13.13
C LEU A 207 -3.71 -22.10 -12.12
N ALA A 208 -4.97 -21.86 -11.75
CA ALA A 208 -5.76 -22.77 -10.94
C ALA A 208 -7.07 -23.07 -11.65
N CYS A 209 -7.11 -24.08 -12.51
CA CYS A 209 -8.35 -24.59 -13.11
C CYS A 209 -8.80 -25.84 -12.33
N PRO A 210 -9.41 -25.70 -11.14
CA PRO A 210 -9.96 -26.84 -10.44
C PRO A 210 -11.00 -27.53 -11.32
N ALA A 211 -11.10 -28.84 -11.19
CA ALA A 211 -12.09 -29.61 -11.94
C ALA A 211 -13.50 -29.12 -11.55
N ALA A 212 -14.39 -29.09 -12.54
CA ALA A 212 -15.78 -28.66 -12.36
C ALA A 212 -16.74 -29.69 -12.96
N VAL A 213 -17.96 -29.76 -12.43
CA VAL A 213 -19.07 -30.50 -13.07
C VAL A 213 -19.62 -29.70 -14.25
N SER A 214 -20.54 -30.28 -15.02
CA SER A 214 -21.23 -29.57 -16.09
C SER A 214 -22.10 -28.43 -15.52
N THR A 215 -22.27 -27.37 -16.31
CA THR A 215 -23.12 -26.21 -15.94
C THR A 215 -24.57 -26.62 -15.71
N ALA A 216 -25.08 -27.62 -16.42
CA ALA A 216 -26.42 -28.18 -16.22
C ALA A 216 -26.58 -28.80 -14.82
N LEU A 217 -25.58 -29.55 -14.35
CA LEU A 217 -25.60 -30.15 -13.02
C LEU A 217 -25.46 -29.08 -11.93
N ALA A 218 -24.65 -28.05 -12.17
CA ALA A 218 -24.54 -26.91 -11.26
C ALA A 218 -25.86 -26.15 -11.12
N LYS A 219 -26.57 -25.90 -12.23
CA LYS A 219 -27.89 -25.23 -12.23
C LYS A 219 -28.98 -26.04 -11.53
N ALA A 220 -28.92 -27.37 -11.55
CA ALA A 220 -29.89 -28.24 -10.89
C ALA A 220 -29.60 -28.48 -9.40
N SER A 221 -28.60 -27.81 -8.82
CA SER A 221 -28.15 -28.06 -7.45
C SER A 221 -28.85 -27.18 -6.42
N PRO A 222 -28.92 -27.60 -5.13
CA PRO A 222 -29.46 -26.77 -4.05
C PRO A 222 -28.75 -25.41 -3.90
N LEU A 223 -27.46 -25.34 -4.27
CA LEU A 223 -26.70 -24.08 -4.27
C LEU A 223 -27.25 -23.09 -5.32
N ALA A 224 -27.61 -23.57 -6.50
CA ALA A 224 -28.20 -22.72 -7.53
C ALA A 224 -29.59 -22.22 -7.10
N ASP A 225 -30.40 -23.07 -6.45
CA ASP A 225 -31.70 -22.67 -5.89
C ASP A 225 -31.55 -21.53 -4.86
N VAL A 226 -30.51 -21.57 -4.02
CA VAL A 226 -30.19 -20.45 -3.10
C VAL A 226 -29.87 -19.19 -3.89
N LEU A 227 -29.01 -19.25 -4.91
CA LEU A 227 -28.66 -18.07 -5.71
C LEU A 227 -29.86 -17.47 -6.42
N GLU A 228 -30.75 -18.29 -6.97
CA GLU A 228 -31.96 -17.82 -7.65
C GLU A 228 -32.92 -17.12 -6.68
N ARG A 229 -33.16 -17.70 -5.50
CA ARG A 229 -34.01 -17.10 -4.45
C ARG A 229 -33.57 -15.70 -4.04
N PHE A 230 -32.26 -15.45 -3.99
CA PHE A 230 -31.68 -14.17 -3.59
C PHE A 230 -31.24 -13.28 -4.77
N GLN A 231 -31.60 -13.64 -6.00
CA GLN A 231 -31.20 -12.92 -7.23
C GLN A 231 -29.67 -12.75 -7.37
N ALA A 232 -28.90 -13.69 -6.83
CA ALA A 232 -27.46 -13.73 -6.85
C ALA A 232 -26.89 -14.62 -7.98
N SER A 233 -27.75 -15.14 -8.86
CA SER A 233 -27.33 -16.00 -9.98
C SER A 233 -26.64 -15.21 -11.11
N ASN A 234 -25.48 -15.71 -11.54
CA ASN A 234 -24.75 -15.32 -12.76
C ASN A 234 -23.79 -16.48 -13.17
N ASP A 235 -23.16 -16.35 -14.32
CA ASP A 235 -22.31 -17.43 -14.87
C ASP A 235 -21.10 -17.72 -13.97
N THR A 236 -20.51 -16.69 -13.36
CA THR A 236 -19.40 -16.84 -12.42
C THR A 236 -19.79 -17.64 -11.19
N ASN A 237 -20.92 -17.31 -10.54
CA ASN A 237 -21.38 -18.01 -9.34
C ASN A 237 -21.77 -19.45 -9.66
N LEU A 238 -22.39 -19.70 -10.82
CA LEU A 238 -22.67 -21.06 -11.29
C LEU A 238 -21.39 -21.85 -11.57
N ALA A 239 -20.35 -21.23 -12.11
CA ALA A 239 -19.06 -21.88 -12.34
C ALA A 239 -18.34 -22.21 -11.01
N LEU A 240 -18.43 -21.34 -10.00
CA LEU A 240 -17.91 -21.63 -8.65
C LEU A 240 -18.66 -22.78 -7.99
N ILE A 241 -20.00 -22.82 -8.12
CA ILE A 241 -20.82 -23.97 -7.69
C ILE A 241 -20.35 -25.25 -8.39
N ALA A 242 -20.08 -25.18 -9.70
CA ALA A 242 -19.63 -26.35 -10.46
C ALA A 242 -18.30 -26.92 -9.93
N VAL A 243 -17.39 -26.07 -9.46
CA VAL A 243 -16.16 -26.49 -8.78
C VAL A 243 -16.49 -27.16 -7.43
N ILE A 244 -17.32 -26.53 -6.60
CA ILE A 244 -17.70 -27.07 -5.28
C ILE A 244 -18.36 -28.45 -5.41
N LEU A 245 -19.31 -28.61 -6.34
CA LEU A 245 -20.02 -29.88 -6.55
C LEU A 245 -19.11 -30.98 -7.08
N LYS A 246 -18.06 -30.65 -7.85
CA LYS A 246 -17.08 -31.65 -8.30
C LYS A 246 -16.34 -32.27 -7.11
N HIS A 247 -16.26 -31.54 -6.01
CA HIS A 247 -15.57 -31.89 -4.79
C HIS A 247 -16.53 -32.01 -3.59
N ALA A 248 -17.79 -32.39 -3.84
CA ALA A 248 -18.86 -32.37 -2.83
C ALA A 248 -18.54 -33.17 -1.55
N ASP A 249 -17.89 -34.33 -1.70
CA ASP A 249 -17.56 -35.25 -0.59
C ASP A 249 -16.32 -34.82 0.21
N MET A 250 -15.62 -33.76 -0.21
CA MET A 250 -14.51 -33.19 0.56
C MET A 250 -15.05 -32.65 1.88
N PRO A 251 -14.35 -32.80 3.01
CA PRO A 251 -14.78 -32.18 4.25
C PRO A 251 -14.75 -30.66 4.11
N ALA A 252 -15.77 -29.99 4.65
CA ALA A 252 -15.86 -28.53 4.64
C ALA A 252 -14.75 -27.85 5.47
N TYR A 253 -14.16 -28.57 6.43
CA TYR A 253 -13.06 -28.13 7.28
C TYR A 253 -12.03 -29.26 7.40
N ALA A 254 -10.76 -28.93 7.17
CA ALA A 254 -9.64 -29.84 7.34
C ALA A 254 -8.63 -29.25 8.34
N PRO A 255 -8.10 -30.04 9.29
CA PRO A 255 -7.16 -29.56 10.29
C PRO A 255 -5.81 -29.18 9.65
N GLY A 256 -5.14 -28.18 10.24
CA GLY A 256 -3.71 -27.95 10.00
C GLY A 256 -2.84 -29.05 10.62
N TYR A 257 -1.53 -29.01 10.36
CA TYR A 257 -0.57 -29.88 11.04
C TYR A 257 -0.62 -29.62 12.55
N GLY A 258 -0.95 -30.66 13.34
CA GLY A 258 -1.05 -30.58 14.81
C GLY A 258 -2.44 -30.23 15.38
N GLU A 259 -3.43 -29.87 14.54
CA GLU A 259 -4.76 -29.40 14.97
C GLU A 259 -5.88 -30.45 14.86
N SER A 260 -5.53 -31.68 14.48
CA SER A 260 -6.45 -32.80 14.17
C SER A 260 -7.55 -33.01 15.20
N ASP A 261 -7.21 -32.89 16.48
CA ASP A 261 -8.09 -33.34 17.55
C ASP A 261 -9.14 -32.28 17.91
N ALA A 262 -8.82 -30.99 17.77
CA ALA A 262 -9.70 -29.89 18.16
C ALA A 262 -10.93 -29.77 17.25
N ILE A 263 -10.75 -29.86 15.92
CA ILE A 263 -11.85 -29.78 14.95
C ILE A 263 -12.78 -30.99 15.10
N ASN A 264 -12.22 -32.19 15.21
CA ASN A 264 -12.98 -33.42 15.31
C ASN A 264 -13.75 -33.54 16.64
N GLN A 265 -13.28 -32.90 17.71
CA GLN A 265 -13.98 -32.80 18.99
C GLN A 265 -15.13 -31.80 18.95
N PHE A 266 -15.01 -30.73 18.16
CA PHE A 266 -15.99 -29.64 18.15
C PHE A 266 -17.10 -29.83 17.12
N HIS A 267 -16.77 -30.23 15.89
CA HIS A 267 -17.70 -30.27 14.75
C HIS A 267 -17.99 -31.71 14.32
N SER A 268 -19.26 -32.02 14.01
CA SER A 268 -19.67 -33.36 13.57
C SER A 268 -19.16 -33.74 12.18
N GLY A 269 -18.65 -32.78 11.42
CA GLY A 269 -18.26 -32.94 10.02
C GLY A 269 -19.42 -32.68 9.06
N ALA A 270 -19.09 -32.16 7.87
CA ALA A 270 -20.02 -31.91 6.78
C ALA A 270 -19.27 -31.98 5.44
N GLY A 271 -19.95 -32.44 4.38
CA GLY A 271 -19.43 -32.33 3.02
C GLY A 271 -19.39 -30.88 2.56
N LEU A 272 -18.45 -30.54 1.69
CA LEU A 272 -18.19 -29.18 1.23
C LEU A 272 -19.44 -28.54 0.60
N ALA A 273 -20.12 -29.26 -0.30
CA ALA A 273 -21.29 -28.74 -1.00
C ALA A 273 -22.47 -28.47 -0.05
N GLU A 274 -22.72 -29.40 0.89
CA GLU A 274 -23.80 -29.27 1.86
C GLU A 274 -23.56 -28.10 2.82
N ASN A 275 -22.36 -28.01 3.39
CA ASN A 275 -21.99 -26.91 4.28
C ASN A 275 -22.04 -25.56 3.56
N THR A 276 -21.55 -25.49 2.32
CA THR A 276 -21.58 -24.28 1.51
C THR A 276 -23.02 -23.81 1.27
N THR A 277 -23.96 -24.74 1.07
CA THR A 277 -25.39 -24.40 0.86
C THR A 277 -25.95 -23.69 2.08
N LEU A 278 -25.71 -24.24 3.27
CA LEU A 278 -26.19 -23.68 4.54
C LEU A 278 -25.56 -22.32 4.84
N ILE A 279 -24.23 -22.19 4.69
CA ILE A 279 -23.52 -20.93 4.93
C ILE A 279 -24.00 -19.85 3.96
N LEU A 280 -24.09 -20.16 2.66
CA LEU A 280 -24.52 -19.21 1.63
C LEU A 280 -25.95 -18.73 1.90
N GLU A 281 -26.87 -19.64 2.23
CA GLU A 281 -28.25 -19.29 2.56
C GLU A 281 -28.33 -18.38 3.79
N LYS A 282 -27.63 -18.71 4.87
CA LYS A 282 -27.63 -17.93 6.11
C LYS A 282 -27.01 -16.53 5.90
N ALA A 283 -25.91 -16.44 5.14
CA ALA A 283 -25.27 -15.17 4.82
C ALA A 283 -26.12 -14.29 3.90
N LEU A 284 -26.73 -14.84 2.84
CA LEU A 284 -27.61 -14.09 1.94
C LEU A 284 -28.92 -13.69 2.61
N THR A 285 -29.46 -14.51 3.51
CA THR A 285 -30.61 -14.14 4.35
C THR A 285 -30.28 -12.93 5.22
N LEU A 286 -29.12 -12.95 5.89
CA LEU A 286 -28.66 -11.85 6.73
C LEU A 286 -28.42 -10.57 5.93
N HIS A 287 -27.82 -10.70 4.75
CA HIS A 287 -27.60 -9.58 3.83
C HIS A 287 -28.92 -8.99 3.30
N ALA A 288 -29.90 -9.83 2.95
CA ALA A 288 -31.22 -9.38 2.54
C ALA A 288 -31.93 -8.59 3.64
N HIS A 289 -31.78 -9.02 4.91
CA HIS A 289 -32.27 -8.29 6.07
C HIS A 289 -31.67 -6.88 6.17
N TYR A 290 -30.36 -6.72 5.90
CA TYR A 290 -29.74 -5.39 5.89
C TYR A 290 -30.23 -4.49 4.75
N ARG A 291 -30.49 -5.07 3.57
CA ARG A 291 -30.95 -4.30 2.38
C ARG A 291 -32.37 -3.77 2.50
N GLY A 292 -33.25 -4.51 3.16
CA GLY A 292 -34.67 -4.18 3.23
C GLY A 292 -35.15 -3.47 4.49
N GLY A 293 -34.27 -3.31 5.49
CA GLY A 293 -34.69 -3.04 6.87
C GLY A 293 -35.61 -4.16 7.41
N GLU A 294 -36.19 -3.98 8.61
CA GLU A 294 -37.14 -4.94 9.23
C GLU A 294 -38.38 -5.27 8.37
N ARG A 295 -38.56 -4.65 7.19
CA ARG A 295 -39.74 -4.78 6.31
C ARG A 295 -39.51 -5.58 5.02
N ALA A 296 -38.30 -6.07 4.71
CA ALA A 296 -38.17 -6.99 3.58
C ALA A 296 -38.77 -8.36 3.92
N ALA A 297 -39.90 -8.66 3.29
CA ALA A 297 -40.48 -9.99 3.24
C ALA A 297 -39.39 -10.99 2.83
N LEU A 298 -38.97 -11.82 3.78
CA LEU A 298 -38.22 -13.04 3.51
C LEU A 298 -38.98 -13.82 2.43
N PRO A 299 -38.32 -14.32 1.36
CA PRO A 299 -38.99 -15.18 0.40
C PRO A 299 -39.64 -16.36 1.14
N ALA A 300 -40.91 -16.60 0.85
CA ALA A 300 -41.87 -17.36 1.66
C ALA A 300 -41.44 -18.81 1.95
N LYS A 301 -40.63 -19.01 3.00
CA LYS A 301 -40.53 -20.22 3.84
C LYS A 301 -39.83 -19.81 5.14
N PRO A 302 -40.56 -19.43 6.20
CA PRO A 302 -39.95 -19.14 7.48
C PRO A 302 -39.55 -20.47 8.13
N HIS A 303 -38.26 -20.81 8.08
CA HIS A 303 -37.68 -21.60 9.16
C HIS A 303 -37.66 -20.70 10.41
N ALA A 304 -38.11 -21.25 11.53
CA ALA A 304 -38.49 -20.55 12.76
C ALA A 304 -37.37 -19.76 13.48
N ASP A 305 -36.20 -19.58 12.87
CA ASP A 305 -34.99 -19.06 13.50
C ASP A 305 -34.82 -17.53 13.38
N THR A 306 -35.65 -16.85 12.58
CA THR A 306 -35.51 -15.39 12.34
C THR A 306 -35.96 -14.52 13.52
N ALA A 307 -36.66 -15.07 14.50
CA ALA A 307 -37.08 -14.37 15.70
C ALA A 307 -35.94 -14.16 16.73
N ALA A 308 -34.74 -14.72 16.50
CA ALA A 308 -33.61 -14.67 17.44
C ALA A 308 -32.54 -13.59 17.13
N LEU A 309 -32.78 -12.71 16.15
CA LEU A 309 -31.86 -11.61 15.78
C LEU A 309 -31.92 -10.40 16.74
N SER A 310 -32.14 -10.63 18.05
CA SER A 310 -31.97 -9.58 19.05
C SER A 310 -30.48 -9.36 19.32
N ASP A 311 -30.03 -8.09 19.36
CA ASP A 311 -28.66 -7.63 19.62
C ASP A 311 -28.05 -8.08 20.99
N ALA A 312 -28.73 -8.95 21.76
CA ALA A 312 -28.37 -9.30 23.14
C ALA A 312 -28.21 -10.80 23.44
N SER A 313 -28.40 -11.73 22.48
CA SER A 313 -28.13 -13.14 22.78
C SER A 313 -26.63 -13.41 22.61
N LEU A 314 -25.94 -13.52 23.73
CA LEU A 314 -24.61 -14.12 23.83
C LEU A 314 -24.62 -15.44 23.03
N LEU A 315 -23.61 -15.67 22.19
CA LEU A 315 -23.27 -17.02 21.75
C LEU A 315 -23.34 -17.91 23.00
N PRO A 316 -24.05 -19.05 23.00
CA PRO A 316 -24.22 -19.86 24.19
C PRO A 316 -22.82 -20.17 24.73
N VAL A 317 -22.53 -19.65 25.92
CA VAL A 317 -21.31 -19.97 26.67
C VAL A 317 -21.38 -21.46 26.92
N ALA A 318 -20.68 -22.23 26.10
CA ALA A 318 -20.59 -23.67 26.21
C ALA A 318 -19.83 -24.03 27.50
N LYS A 319 -20.55 -24.02 28.62
CA LYS A 319 -20.17 -24.67 29.88
C LYS A 319 -21.02 -25.92 30.15
N THR A 320 -21.62 -26.47 29.11
CA THR A 320 -22.35 -27.74 29.13
C THR A 320 -21.56 -28.74 28.30
N LYS A 321 -21.31 -29.94 28.87
CA LYS A 321 -20.66 -31.12 28.26
C LYS A 321 -20.63 -31.06 26.73
N GLN A 322 -19.42 -31.08 26.14
CA GLN A 322 -19.15 -31.04 24.69
C GLN A 322 -20.15 -31.90 23.88
N VAL A 323 -21.23 -31.28 23.42
CA VAL A 323 -22.05 -31.81 22.34
C VAL A 323 -21.36 -31.33 21.08
N LYS A 324 -20.97 -32.26 20.20
CA LYS A 324 -20.45 -31.90 18.88
C LYS A 324 -21.49 -31.04 18.18
N VAL A 325 -21.07 -29.87 17.71
CA VAL A 325 -21.93 -28.94 16.96
C VAL A 325 -22.16 -29.55 15.58
N ASP A 326 -23.43 -29.67 15.20
CA ASP A 326 -23.79 -30.14 13.86
C ASP A 326 -23.64 -29.04 12.81
N LYS A 327 -23.78 -29.38 11.53
CA LYS A 327 -23.64 -28.44 10.41
C LYS A 327 -24.68 -27.32 10.40
N HIS A 328 -25.90 -27.56 10.89
CA HIS A 328 -26.97 -26.56 10.92
C HIS A 328 -26.75 -25.58 12.07
N ASP A 329 -26.40 -26.10 13.25
CA ASP A 329 -26.03 -25.33 14.42
C ASP A 329 -24.81 -24.46 14.11
N TYR A 330 -23.79 -25.02 13.45
CA TYR A 330 -22.60 -24.27 13.06
C TYR A 330 -22.93 -23.15 12.06
N ALA A 331 -23.75 -23.41 11.05
CA ALA A 331 -24.17 -22.37 10.10
C ALA A 331 -24.97 -21.25 10.79
N ALA A 332 -25.79 -21.57 11.80
CA ALA A 332 -26.48 -20.57 12.62
C ALA A 332 -25.52 -19.77 13.51
N MET A 333 -24.54 -20.42 14.14
CA MET A 333 -23.48 -19.76 14.91
C MET A 333 -22.67 -18.79 14.03
N LEU A 334 -22.32 -19.21 12.81
CA LEU A 334 -21.61 -18.36 11.85
C LEU A 334 -22.46 -17.16 11.42
N GLN A 335 -23.76 -17.35 11.20
CA GLN A 335 -24.69 -16.25 10.90
C GLN A 335 -24.72 -15.21 12.03
N GLN A 336 -24.81 -15.68 13.28
CA GLN A 336 -24.81 -14.82 14.45
C GLN A 336 -23.48 -14.07 14.60
N ALA A 337 -22.36 -14.76 14.38
CA ALA A 337 -21.03 -14.15 14.35
C ALA A 337 -20.95 -13.06 13.27
N MET A 338 -21.38 -13.36 12.04
CA MET A 338 -21.43 -12.41 10.93
C MET A 338 -22.30 -11.19 11.23
N HIS A 339 -23.39 -11.35 11.98
CA HIS A 339 -24.21 -10.22 12.39
C HIS A 339 -23.53 -9.35 13.45
N ARG A 340 -22.95 -10.01 14.45
CA ARG A 340 -22.38 -9.40 15.65
C ARG A 340 -21.13 -8.58 15.37
N VAL A 341 -20.27 -9.01 14.44
CA VAL A 341 -19.00 -8.32 14.18
C VAL A 341 -19.15 -6.96 13.49
N LEU A 342 -20.26 -6.75 12.78
CA LEU A 342 -20.50 -5.54 12.02
C LEU A 342 -21.10 -4.43 12.89
N THR A 343 -20.52 -3.24 12.84
CA THR A 343 -21.14 -2.03 13.38
C THR A 343 -22.37 -1.62 12.53
N PRO A 344 -23.28 -0.77 13.04
CA PRO A 344 -24.42 -0.31 12.25
C PRO A 344 -24.05 0.33 10.90
N GLU A 345 -22.98 1.12 10.87
CA GLU A 345 -22.44 1.68 9.62
C GLU A 345 -21.92 0.57 8.69
N MET A 346 -21.20 -0.43 9.21
CA MET A 346 -20.75 -1.56 8.39
C MET A 346 -21.91 -2.41 7.87
N LYS A 347 -22.99 -2.58 8.64
CA LYS A 347 -24.22 -3.25 8.18
C LYS A 347 -24.83 -2.47 7.00
N ALA A 348 -24.89 -1.15 7.09
CA ALA A 348 -25.38 -0.29 6.00
C ALA A 348 -24.47 -0.33 4.76
N GLU A 349 -23.16 -0.32 4.93
CA GLU A 349 -22.19 -0.46 3.85
C GLU A 349 -22.27 -1.84 3.18
N LEU A 350 -22.42 -2.91 3.96
CA LEU A 350 -22.59 -4.26 3.43
C LEU A 350 -23.89 -4.38 2.64
N ALA A 351 -24.98 -3.74 3.06
CA ALA A 351 -26.25 -3.72 2.34
C ALA A 351 -26.15 -3.08 0.95
N GLN A 352 -25.17 -2.21 0.71
CA GLN A 352 -24.96 -1.61 -0.60
C GLN A 352 -24.30 -2.59 -1.59
N ILE A 353 -23.68 -3.67 -1.10
CA ILE A 353 -23.01 -4.66 -1.94
C ILE A 353 -24.08 -5.50 -2.68
N PRO A 354 -24.01 -5.63 -4.01
CA PRO A 354 -24.91 -6.50 -4.74
C PRO A 354 -24.85 -7.96 -4.26
N PRO A 355 -25.99 -8.68 -4.14
CA PRO A 355 -26.02 -10.08 -3.71
C PRO A 355 -25.12 -11.00 -4.54
N LYS A 356 -24.95 -10.68 -5.83
CA LYS A 356 -24.07 -11.42 -6.75
C LYS A 356 -22.60 -11.38 -6.30
N GLU A 357 -22.11 -10.21 -5.86
CA GLU A 357 -20.73 -10.02 -5.42
C GLU A 357 -20.48 -10.67 -4.05
N LEU A 358 -21.45 -10.56 -3.15
CA LEU A 358 -21.42 -11.22 -1.86
C LEU A 358 -21.38 -12.75 -2.03
N ALA A 359 -22.28 -13.30 -2.84
CA ALA A 359 -22.32 -14.73 -3.14
C ALA A 359 -21.02 -15.19 -3.82
N ALA A 360 -20.51 -14.44 -4.80
CA ALA A 360 -19.24 -14.75 -5.46
C ALA A 360 -18.07 -14.82 -4.47
N THR A 361 -18.03 -13.91 -3.49
CA THR A 361 -16.98 -13.89 -2.47
C THR A 361 -17.03 -15.12 -1.57
N ILE A 362 -18.22 -15.49 -1.10
CA ILE A 362 -18.43 -16.68 -0.24
C ILE A 362 -18.13 -17.95 -1.02
N LEU A 363 -18.70 -18.08 -2.22
CA LEU A 363 -18.48 -19.25 -3.10
C LEU A 363 -17.02 -19.38 -3.52
N ALA A 364 -16.32 -18.27 -3.78
CA ALA A 364 -14.89 -18.29 -4.08
C ALA A 364 -14.07 -18.79 -2.89
N TYR A 365 -14.42 -18.39 -1.67
CA TYR A 365 -13.77 -18.89 -0.46
C TYR A 365 -13.95 -20.40 -0.31
N GLU A 366 -15.19 -20.88 -0.40
CA GLU A 366 -15.50 -22.31 -0.29
C GLU A 366 -14.87 -23.14 -1.42
N ALA A 367 -14.93 -22.67 -2.68
CA ALA A 367 -14.26 -23.31 -3.80
C ALA A 367 -12.73 -23.30 -3.66
N GLY A 368 -12.17 -22.26 -3.03
CA GLY A 368 -10.74 -22.14 -2.72
C GLY A 368 -10.20 -23.26 -1.83
N LYS A 369 -11.05 -23.88 -0.99
CA LYS A 369 -10.66 -25.01 -0.13
C LYS A 369 -10.16 -26.20 -0.94
N VAL A 370 -10.66 -26.38 -2.17
CA VAL A 370 -10.21 -27.43 -3.10
C VAL A 370 -8.71 -27.37 -3.40
N LEU A 371 -8.13 -26.18 -3.41
CA LEU A 371 -6.68 -25.99 -3.61
C LEU A 371 -5.91 -25.94 -2.29
N ALA A 372 -6.59 -25.64 -1.18
CA ALA A 372 -5.96 -25.50 0.12
C ALA A 372 -5.82 -26.86 0.84
N TYR A 373 -6.71 -27.80 0.55
CA TYR A 373 -6.77 -29.10 1.20
C TYR A 373 -6.10 -30.19 0.37
N ALA A 374 -5.47 -31.14 1.04
CA ALA A 374 -4.88 -32.32 0.43
C ALA A 374 -5.27 -33.55 1.24
N LYS A 375 -5.39 -34.70 0.56
CA LYS A 375 -5.59 -36.00 1.20
C LYS A 375 -4.22 -36.66 1.37
N GLU A 376 -3.74 -36.77 2.61
CA GLU A 376 -2.46 -37.41 2.98
C GLU A 376 -2.77 -38.57 3.94
N GLN A 377 -2.24 -39.77 3.66
CA GLN A 377 -2.43 -40.96 4.51
C GLN A 377 -3.92 -41.22 4.88
N ASP A 378 -4.80 -41.13 3.88
CA ASP A 378 -6.26 -41.22 4.02
C ASP A 378 -6.96 -40.17 4.89
N ARG A 379 -6.24 -39.15 5.36
CA ARG A 379 -6.81 -38.02 6.11
C ARG A 379 -6.75 -36.75 5.27
N TRP A 380 -7.78 -35.92 5.40
CA TRP A 380 -7.76 -34.58 4.82
C TRP A 380 -6.99 -33.64 5.75
N ILE A 381 -6.07 -32.88 5.18
CA ILE A 381 -5.30 -31.86 5.89
C ILE A 381 -5.34 -30.53 5.12
N ARG A 382 -5.28 -29.43 5.86
CA ARG A 382 -5.07 -28.10 5.29
C ARG A 382 -3.58 -27.90 4.99
N LYS A 383 -3.20 -28.15 3.74
CA LYS A 383 -1.81 -28.04 3.26
C LYS A 383 -1.37 -26.59 3.06
N SER A 384 -2.28 -25.73 2.60
CA SER A 384 -2.01 -24.30 2.45
C SER A 384 -2.43 -23.54 3.70
N SER A 385 -1.50 -22.81 4.31
CA SER A 385 -1.79 -21.85 5.39
C SER A 385 -2.52 -20.58 4.90
N PHE A 386 -2.78 -20.46 3.59
CA PHE A 386 -3.39 -19.27 2.97
C PHE A 386 -4.64 -19.61 2.14
N PRO A 387 -5.71 -20.14 2.75
CA PRO A 387 -6.94 -20.48 2.03
C PRO A 387 -7.56 -19.29 1.28
N GLN A 388 -7.37 -18.07 1.78
CA GLN A 388 -7.82 -16.84 1.14
C GLN A 388 -7.09 -16.52 -0.18
N LEU A 389 -5.82 -16.93 -0.31
CA LEU A 389 -5.08 -16.79 -1.58
C LEU A 389 -5.52 -17.86 -2.58
N SER A 390 -5.84 -19.06 -2.11
CA SER A 390 -6.47 -20.11 -2.92
C SER A 390 -7.83 -19.65 -3.44
N ALA A 391 -8.66 -19.06 -2.59
CA ALA A 391 -9.96 -18.50 -2.96
C ALA A 391 -9.85 -17.45 -4.07
N ARG A 392 -8.91 -16.51 -3.93
CA ARG A 392 -8.60 -15.54 -4.97
C ARG A 392 -8.16 -16.23 -6.27
N ALA A 393 -7.31 -17.25 -6.20
CA ALA A 393 -6.83 -17.95 -7.39
C ALA A 393 -7.97 -18.63 -8.16
N VAL A 394 -8.89 -19.29 -7.44
CA VAL A 394 -10.09 -19.90 -8.05
C VAL A 394 -11.00 -18.84 -8.66
N LEU A 395 -11.31 -17.75 -7.95
CA LEU A 395 -12.15 -16.68 -8.49
C LEU A 395 -11.60 -16.12 -9.82
N HIS A 396 -10.28 -15.91 -9.89
CA HIS A 396 -9.62 -15.38 -11.08
C HIS A 396 -9.48 -16.37 -12.23
N SER A 397 -9.68 -17.67 -12.00
CA SER A 397 -9.64 -18.67 -13.07
C SER A 397 -10.97 -18.86 -13.79
N ILE A 398 -12.07 -18.38 -13.20
CA ILE A 398 -13.40 -18.44 -13.82
C ILE A 398 -13.47 -17.50 -15.02
N ALA A 399 -13.75 -18.05 -16.20
CA ALA A 399 -13.74 -17.31 -17.46
C ALA A 399 -14.76 -16.15 -17.51
N SER A 400 -15.94 -16.34 -16.93
CA SER A 400 -17.01 -15.33 -16.87
C SER A 400 -16.74 -14.22 -15.85
N TYR A 401 -15.76 -14.35 -14.95
CA TYR A 401 -15.52 -13.38 -13.86
C TYR A 401 -15.26 -11.95 -14.37
N GLY A 402 -14.49 -11.81 -15.45
CA GLY A 402 -14.20 -10.50 -16.04
C GLY A 402 -15.34 -9.90 -16.85
N HIS A 403 -16.33 -10.70 -17.21
CA HIS A 403 -17.54 -10.27 -17.93
C HIS A 403 -18.66 -9.91 -16.95
N ASP A 404 -18.88 -10.73 -15.93
CA ASP A 404 -19.99 -10.59 -14.99
C ASP A 404 -19.78 -9.48 -13.96
N PHE A 405 -18.53 -9.10 -13.71
CA PHE A 405 -18.17 -8.12 -12.68
C PHE A 405 -17.23 -7.05 -13.23
N ASP A 406 -17.59 -5.79 -12.97
CA ASP A 406 -16.77 -4.64 -13.36
C ASP A 406 -15.49 -4.54 -12.52
N THR A 407 -14.63 -3.58 -12.84
CA THR A 407 -13.34 -3.42 -12.14
C THR A 407 -13.51 -3.05 -10.66
N ILE A 408 -14.59 -2.36 -10.28
CA ILE A 408 -14.86 -1.96 -8.90
C ILE A 408 -15.27 -3.19 -8.08
N SER A 409 -16.25 -3.96 -8.55
CA SER A 409 -16.73 -5.20 -7.94
C SER A 409 -15.60 -6.22 -7.78
N ARG A 410 -14.82 -6.42 -8.85
CA ARG A 410 -13.65 -7.32 -8.82
C ARG A 410 -12.61 -6.88 -7.80
N ARG A 411 -12.37 -5.57 -7.66
CA ARG A 411 -11.44 -5.02 -6.67
C ARG A 411 -11.97 -5.24 -5.24
N LEU A 412 -13.26 -4.99 -5.00
CA LEU A 412 -13.93 -5.20 -3.73
C LEU A 412 -13.78 -6.65 -3.27
N MET A 413 -14.21 -7.62 -4.09
CA MET A 413 -14.17 -9.04 -3.75
C MET A 413 -12.73 -9.53 -3.52
N ARG A 414 -11.80 -9.16 -4.42
CA ARG A 414 -10.39 -9.54 -4.29
C ARG A 414 -9.75 -8.99 -3.03
N ARG A 415 -9.98 -7.70 -2.71
CA ARG A 415 -9.40 -7.08 -1.51
C ARG A 415 -10.03 -7.68 -0.25
N ALA A 416 -11.34 -7.93 -0.23
CA ALA A 416 -11.99 -8.59 0.89
C ALA A 416 -11.42 -9.99 1.16
N LEU A 417 -11.20 -10.80 0.11
CA LEU A 417 -10.55 -12.11 0.21
C LEU A 417 -9.11 -12.00 0.72
N VAL A 418 -8.25 -11.22 0.04
CA VAL A 418 -6.82 -11.13 0.37
C VAL A 418 -6.59 -10.63 1.79
N TYR A 419 -7.34 -9.60 2.20
CA TYR A 419 -7.20 -8.99 3.51
C TYR A 419 -8.08 -9.66 4.58
N GLY A 420 -8.81 -10.74 4.24
CA GLY A 420 -9.56 -11.56 5.20
C GLY A 420 -8.68 -12.11 6.31
N SER A 421 -7.45 -12.52 5.99
CA SER A 421 -6.45 -12.92 6.99
C SER A 421 -5.66 -11.72 7.51
N ARG A 422 -5.47 -11.66 8.84
CA ARG A 422 -4.53 -10.73 9.49
C ARG A 422 -3.09 -11.22 9.47
N ARG A 423 -2.85 -12.49 9.13
CA ARG A 423 -1.55 -13.14 9.20
C ARG A 423 -1.02 -13.56 7.83
N SER A 424 0.29 -13.47 7.65
CA SER A 424 1.05 -14.00 6.50
C SER A 424 2.33 -14.70 6.98
N VAL A 425 3.00 -15.48 6.12
CA VAL A 425 4.34 -16.07 6.44
C VAL A 425 5.36 -14.98 6.80
N PHE A 426 5.20 -13.78 6.23
CA PHE A 426 6.14 -12.68 6.41
C PHE A 426 5.75 -11.77 7.59
N GLY A 427 4.79 -12.22 8.41
CA GLY A 427 4.26 -11.48 9.53
C GLY A 427 2.86 -10.89 9.25
N PRO A 428 2.42 -9.95 10.10
CA PRO A 428 1.09 -9.35 10.04
C PRO A 428 0.78 -8.63 8.72
N VAL A 429 -0.45 -8.77 8.25
CA VAL A 429 -0.94 -8.13 7.03
C VAL A 429 -1.39 -6.71 7.34
N ARG A 430 -0.63 -5.71 6.85
CA ARG A 430 -1.06 -4.31 6.93
C ARG A 430 -2.16 -4.01 5.93
N PHE A 431 -3.23 -3.40 6.41
CA PHE A 431 -4.32 -2.94 5.54
C PHE A 431 -3.89 -1.72 4.72
N PRO A 432 -4.21 -1.68 3.42
CA PRO A 432 -4.09 -0.46 2.64
C PRO A 432 -4.95 0.64 3.25
N LEU A 433 -4.40 1.87 3.27
CA LEU A 433 -5.11 3.05 3.76
C LEU A 433 -6.39 3.33 2.92
N ASP A 434 -6.38 2.94 1.64
CA ASP A 434 -7.45 3.17 0.66
C ASP A 434 -8.53 2.05 0.62
N LEU A 435 -8.64 1.22 1.66
CA LEU A 435 -9.75 0.24 1.73
C LEU A 435 -11.09 0.95 1.92
N SER A 436 -12.01 0.78 0.95
CA SER A 436 -13.38 1.26 1.05
C SER A 436 -14.13 0.63 2.21
N SER A 437 -15.12 1.34 2.76
CA SER A 437 -15.95 0.88 3.87
C SER A 437 -16.67 -0.44 3.55
N GLN A 438 -17.22 -0.58 2.33
CA GLN A 438 -17.77 -1.84 1.82
C GLN A 438 -16.77 -3.00 1.87
N THR A 439 -15.52 -2.77 1.41
CA THR A 439 -14.48 -3.80 1.46
C THR A 439 -14.15 -4.18 2.90
N ARG A 440 -14.09 -3.22 3.82
CA ARG A 440 -13.83 -3.48 5.25
C ARG A 440 -14.94 -4.32 5.88
N ALA A 441 -16.20 -4.00 5.59
CA ALA A 441 -17.36 -4.75 6.08
C ALA A 441 -17.35 -6.20 5.55
N LEU A 442 -17.20 -6.38 4.22
CA LEU A 442 -17.16 -7.72 3.63
C LEU A 442 -15.96 -8.54 4.12
N ARG A 443 -14.81 -7.89 4.31
CA ARG A 443 -13.59 -8.51 4.84
C ARG A 443 -13.80 -9.10 6.24
N GLN A 444 -14.63 -8.51 7.10
CA GLN A 444 -14.95 -9.09 8.40
C GLN A 444 -15.69 -10.43 8.27
N TRP A 445 -16.62 -10.55 7.31
CA TRP A 445 -17.28 -11.84 7.02
C TRP A 445 -16.30 -12.87 6.46
N VAL A 446 -15.40 -12.45 5.57
CA VAL A 446 -14.35 -13.35 5.07
C VAL A 446 -13.45 -13.85 6.20
N GLU A 447 -13.10 -13.00 7.16
CA GLU A 447 -12.30 -13.41 8.32
C GLU A 447 -13.00 -14.49 9.15
N LEU A 448 -14.32 -14.38 9.35
CA LEU A 448 -15.12 -15.42 10.02
C LEU A 448 -15.22 -16.71 9.21
N LEU A 449 -15.29 -16.62 7.88
CA LEU A 449 -15.27 -17.80 7.00
C LEU A 449 -13.94 -18.54 7.07
N ILE A 450 -12.83 -17.81 7.28
CA ILE A 450 -11.49 -18.38 7.43
C ILE A 450 -11.32 -19.14 8.74
N ALA A 451 -12.04 -18.73 9.80
CA ALA A 451 -11.92 -19.32 11.12
C ALA A 451 -12.34 -20.80 11.12
N ASP A 452 -11.51 -21.64 11.75
CA ASP A 452 -11.90 -23.03 11.99
C ASP A 452 -13.07 -23.09 13.00
N PRO A 453 -13.94 -24.12 12.96
CA PRO A 453 -15.17 -24.11 13.75
C PRO A 453 -14.98 -23.89 15.26
N HIS A 454 -13.92 -24.47 15.82
CA HIS A 454 -13.57 -24.36 17.23
C HIS A 454 -12.97 -22.98 17.60
N GLU A 455 -12.49 -22.20 16.62
CA GLU A 455 -11.93 -20.88 16.81
C GLU A 455 -12.95 -19.76 16.61
N LEU A 456 -14.11 -20.07 16.03
CA LEU A 456 -15.11 -19.09 15.57
C LEU A 456 -15.45 -18.05 16.64
N GLU A 457 -15.69 -18.45 17.89
CA GLU A 457 -15.97 -17.52 18.99
C GLU A 457 -14.79 -16.57 19.23
N SER A 458 -13.58 -17.11 19.29
CA SER A 458 -12.38 -16.32 19.56
C SER A 458 -12.09 -15.32 18.44
N VAL A 459 -12.28 -15.73 17.18
CA VAL A 459 -12.12 -14.86 16.02
C VAL A 459 -13.24 -13.82 15.99
N THR A 460 -14.48 -14.19 16.31
CA THR A 460 -15.61 -13.25 16.41
C THR A 460 -15.31 -12.10 17.38
N ASP A 461 -14.80 -12.41 18.57
CA ASP A 461 -14.43 -11.39 19.56
C ASP A 461 -13.32 -10.46 19.05
N GLU A 462 -12.31 -11.01 18.36
CA GLU A 462 -11.21 -10.24 17.77
C GLU A 462 -11.64 -9.38 16.57
N VAL A 463 -12.62 -9.82 15.78
CA VAL A 463 -13.19 -9.09 14.64
C VAL A 463 -14.10 -7.97 15.11
N GLU A 464 -14.98 -8.24 16.06
CA GLU A 464 -15.86 -7.24 16.66
C GLU A 464 -15.03 -6.13 17.34
N LEU A 465 -13.99 -6.49 18.10
CA LEU A 465 -13.10 -5.52 18.75
C LEU A 465 -12.47 -4.57 17.71
N VAL A 466 -11.97 -5.10 16.60
CA VAL A 466 -11.38 -4.27 15.53
C VAL A 466 -12.42 -3.36 14.88
N GLY A 467 -13.64 -3.86 14.66
CA GLY A 467 -14.76 -3.06 14.15
C GLY A 467 -15.06 -1.86 15.06
N LEU A 468 -15.23 -2.11 16.36
CA LEU A 468 -15.51 -1.08 17.36
C LEU A 468 -14.36 -0.07 17.50
N VAL A 469 -13.11 -0.55 17.54
CA VAL A 469 -11.92 0.30 17.61
C VAL A 469 -11.84 1.23 16.39
N THR A 470 -12.01 0.69 15.19
CA THR A 470 -11.91 1.47 13.94
C THR A 470 -12.99 2.54 13.88
N GLN A 471 -14.23 2.20 14.21
CA GLN A 471 -15.34 3.16 14.17
C GLN A 471 -15.17 4.25 15.24
N ALA A 472 -14.87 3.86 16.48
CA ALA A 472 -14.65 4.81 17.56
C ALA A 472 -13.47 5.75 17.24
N TYR A 473 -12.41 5.23 16.62
CA TYR A 473 -11.30 6.04 16.14
C TYR A 473 -11.73 7.06 15.09
N GLN A 474 -12.48 6.64 14.05
CA GLN A 474 -12.92 7.54 12.98
C GLN A 474 -13.73 8.71 13.54
N SER A 475 -14.75 8.42 14.37
CA SER A 475 -15.58 9.47 14.97
C SER A 475 -14.79 10.36 15.94
N TRP A 476 -13.89 9.79 16.74
CA TRP A 476 -13.02 10.57 17.62
C TRP A 476 -12.06 11.47 16.83
N HIS A 477 -11.44 10.92 15.79
CA HIS A 477 -10.48 11.62 14.94
C HIS A 477 -11.14 12.81 14.25
N GLU A 478 -12.29 12.61 13.61
CA GLU A 478 -13.08 13.69 13.01
C GLU A 478 -13.39 14.78 14.05
N ARG A 479 -13.99 14.41 15.18
CA ARG A 479 -14.35 15.37 16.23
C ARG A 479 -13.15 16.12 16.79
N PHE A 480 -12.01 15.44 16.99
CA PHE A 480 -10.78 16.06 17.49
C PHE A 480 -10.22 17.08 16.50
N PHE A 481 -10.21 16.74 15.22
CA PHE A 481 -9.75 17.65 14.18
C PHE A 481 -10.71 18.82 13.95
N ASP A 482 -12.01 18.60 14.02
CA ASP A 482 -13.01 19.68 13.94
C ASP A 482 -12.84 20.65 15.11
N ALA A 483 -12.61 20.14 16.32
CA ALA A 483 -12.32 20.98 17.49
C ALA A 483 -11.06 21.86 17.31
N ILE A 484 -10.02 21.34 16.61
CA ILE A 484 -8.82 22.12 16.28
C ILE A 484 -9.13 23.20 15.22
N LEU A 485 -9.97 22.90 14.23
CA LEU A 485 -10.35 23.84 13.18
C LEU A 485 -11.25 24.96 13.73
N ASP A 486 -12.18 24.61 14.60
CA ASP A 486 -13.15 25.53 15.21
C ASP A 486 -12.58 26.30 16.41
N ASN A 487 -11.34 25.99 16.82
CA ASN A 487 -10.69 26.53 18.01
C ASN A 487 -11.54 26.33 19.29
N ASP A 488 -12.11 25.14 19.45
CA ASP A 488 -12.98 24.77 20.57
C ASP A 488 -12.17 24.73 21.88
N LYS A 489 -12.25 25.81 22.66
CA LYS A 489 -11.55 25.95 23.94
C LYS A 489 -11.89 24.83 24.93
N GLY A 490 -13.09 24.24 24.86
CA GLY A 490 -13.47 23.14 25.77
C GLY A 490 -12.68 21.85 25.53
N VAL A 491 -12.11 21.70 24.33
CA VAL A 491 -11.28 20.56 23.93
C VAL A 491 -9.80 20.91 23.93
N LEU A 492 -9.45 22.10 23.44
CA LEU A 492 -8.05 22.51 23.26
C LEU A 492 -7.37 22.96 24.56
N ASP A 493 -8.16 23.28 25.59
CA ASP A 493 -7.59 23.70 26.88
C ASP A 493 -6.71 22.60 27.51
N GLY A 494 -5.52 23.02 27.95
CA GLY A 494 -4.52 22.13 28.52
C GLY A 494 -3.73 21.27 27.54
N ILE A 495 -3.98 21.36 26.23
CA ILE A 495 -3.18 20.67 25.22
C ILE A 495 -1.89 21.46 24.93
N ILE A 496 -0.74 20.78 24.91
CA ILE A 496 0.56 21.41 24.72
C ILE A 496 1.34 20.71 23.61
N ALA A 497 1.91 21.48 22.68
CA ALA A 497 2.83 20.98 21.68
C ALA A 497 4.27 20.98 22.22
N SER A 498 5.05 19.96 21.85
CA SER A 498 6.46 19.79 22.22
C SER A 498 7.35 19.91 20.97
N PRO A 499 8.62 20.35 21.12
CA PRO A 499 9.58 20.38 20.03
C PRO A 499 9.93 18.98 19.49
N LEU A 500 9.59 17.91 20.23
CA LEU A 500 9.90 16.52 19.89
C LEU A 500 8.88 15.86 18.93
N ASN A 501 8.16 16.65 18.11
CA ASN A 501 7.09 16.18 17.23
C ASN A 501 5.98 15.40 17.98
N MET A 502 5.58 15.93 19.13
CA MET A 502 4.58 15.32 20.02
C MET A 502 3.61 16.35 20.55
N ILE A 503 2.43 15.88 20.92
CA ILE A 503 1.40 16.64 21.58
C ILE A 503 1.02 15.97 22.89
N PHE A 504 0.91 16.76 23.95
CA PHE A 504 0.51 16.31 25.28
C PHE A 504 -0.94 16.72 25.51
N VAL A 505 -1.79 15.73 25.71
CA VAL A 505 -3.23 15.92 25.86
C VAL A 505 -3.65 15.42 27.24
N PRO A 506 -4.45 16.18 28.03
CA PRO A 506 -4.99 15.65 29.27
C PRO A 506 -5.85 14.41 29.01
N ALA A 507 -5.64 13.32 29.76
CA ALA A 507 -6.40 12.08 29.56
C ALA A 507 -7.91 12.32 29.70
N VAL A 508 -8.32 13.20 30.62
CA VAL A 508 -9.72 13.61 30.83
C VAL A 508 -10.32 14.23 29.58
N THR A 509 -9.56 15.00 28.79
CA THR A 509 -10.02 15.59 27.53
C THR A 509 -10.29 14.50 26.50
N ILE A 510 -9.37 13.52 26.36
CA ILE A 510 -9.57 12.38 25.45
C ILE A 510 -10.81 11.58 25.85
N ILE A 511 -10.99 11.29 27.14
CA ILE A 511 -12.16 10.55 27.64
C ILE A 511 -13.45 11.30 27.34
N LYS A 512 -13.51 12.61 27.59
CA LYS A 512 -14.68 13.45 27.29
C LYS A 512 -15.04 13.41 25.80
N LEU A 513 -14.04 13.52 24.93
CA LEU A 513 -14.24 13.40 23.48
C LEU A 513 -14.72 12.00 23.07
N MET A 514 -14.14 10.94 23.64
CA MET A 514 -14.59 9.57 23.38
C MET A 514 -16.05 9.37 23.84
N HIS A 515 -16.44 9.96 24.97
CA HIS A 515 -17.82 9.91 25.46
C HIS A 515 -18.82 10.66 24.58
N SER A 516 -18.40 11.71 23.87
CA SER A 516 -19.30 12.42 22.97
C SER A 516 -19.54 11.66 21.66
N VAL A 517 -18.64 10.74 21.27
CA VAL A 517 -18.73 9.97 20.01
C VAL A 517 -19.09 8.50 20.21
N THR A 518 -19.11 7.98 21.44
CA THR A 518 -19.46 6.59 21.76
C THR A 518 -20.59 6.50 22.79
N ASN A 519 -21.61 5.69 22.51
CA ASN A 519 -22.71 5.44 23.45
C ASN A 519 -22.28 4.49 24.59
N LEU A 520 -23.07 4.40 25.67
CA LEU A 520 -22.71 3.59 26.85
C LEU A 520 -22.58 2.09 26.53
N ASP A 521 -23.46 1.55 25.69
CA ASP A 521 -23.46 0.12 25.36
C ASP A 521 -22.19 -0.29 24.60
N ARG A 522 -21.77 0.51 23.60
CA ARG A 522 -20.51 0.27 22.87
C ARG A 522 -19.29 0.40 23.77
N ARG A 523 -19.31 1.33 24.72
CA ARG A 523 -18.22 1.50 25.70
C ARG A 523 -18.08 0.26 26.58
N ASN A 524 -19.18 -0.19 27.18
CA ASN A 524 -19.20 -1.41 28.00
C ASN A 524 -18.73 -2.62 27.20
N ARG A 525 -19.19 -2.72 25.94
CA ARG A 525 -18.82 -3.81 25.05
C ARG A 525 -17.34 -3.79 24.67
N LEU A 526 -16.79 -2.63 24.35
CA LEU A 526 -15.37 -2.43 24.08
C LEU A 526 -14.52 -2.88 25.28
N THR A 527 -14.86 -2.43 26.49
CA THR A 527 -14.14 -2.81 27.72
C THR A 527 -14.16 -4.33 27.93
N GLN A 528 -15.31 -4.97 27.73
CA GLN A 528 -15.45 -6.42 27.83
C GLN A 528 -14.54 -7.16 26.82
N LEU A 529 -14.57 -6.75 25.56
CA LEU A 529 -13.78 -7.38 24.50
C LEU A 529 -12.27 -7.16 24.70
N VAL A 530 -11.85 -5.97 25.11
CA VAL A 530 -10.44 -5.68 25.45
C VAL A 530 -9.95 -6.64 26.53
N ALA A 531 -10.72 -6.87 27.58
CA ALA A 531 -10.36 -7.81 28.64
C ALA A 531 -10.28 -9.26 28.12
N GLN A 532 -11.30 -9.72 27.39
CA GLN A 532 -11.35 -11.09 26.87
C GLN A 532 -10.23 -11.39 25.86
N VAL A 533 -10.04 -10.51 24.88
CA VAL A 533 -9.03 -10.69 23.82
C VAL A 533 -7.62 -10.60 24.38
N SER A 534 -7.32 -9.62 25.26
CA SER A 534 -5.99 -9.50 25.87
C SER A 534 -5.64 -10.71 26.74
N GLN A 535 -6.59 -11.25 27.51
CA GLN A 535 -6.38 -12.46 28.29
C GLN A 535 -6.07 -13.67 27.40
N ARG A 536 -6.77 -13.83 26.27
CA ARG A 536 -6.48 -14.90 25.30
C ARG A 536 -5.14 -14.72 24.61
N GLN A 537 -4.79 -13.50 24.19
CA GLN A 537 -3.46 -13.22 23.63
C GLN A 537 -2.34 -13.57 24.62
N LYS A 538 -2.49 -13.19 25.89
CA LYS A 538 -1.54 -13.55 26.96
C LYS A 538 -1.44 -15.07 27.16
N ALA A 539 -2.57 -15.78 27.14
CA ALA A 539 -2.58 -17.24 27.26
C ALA A 539 -1.94 -17.94 26.05
N ARG A 540 -2.09 -17.39 24.84
CA ARG A 540 -1.42 -17.89 23.62
C ARG A 540 0.09 -17.69 23.72
N LEU A 541 0.55 -16.47 24.05
CA LEU A 541 1.98 -16.17 24.22
C LEU A 541 2.65 -17.04 25.30
N ALA A 542 1.95 -17.37 26.38
CA ALA A 542 2.45 -18.25 27.42
C ALA A 542 2.56 -19.73 26.98
N LYS A 543 1.89 -20.14 25.89
CA LYS A 543 1.98 -21.49 25.32
C LYS A 543 3.07 -21.61 24.25
N THR A 544 3.38 -20.52 23.55
CA THR A 544 4.35 -20.46 22.45
C THR A 544 5.82 -20.39 22.93
N SER A 545 6.08 -20.33 24.23
CA SER A 545 7.45 -20.31 24.79
C SER A 545 8.21 -21.64 24.69
N SER A 546 7.79 -22.57 23.82
CA SER A 546 8.55 -23.77 23.44
C SER A 546 9.47 -23.45 22.25
N PRO A 547 10.74 -23.89 22.27
CA PRO A 547 11.78 -23.48 21.30
C PRO A 547 11.56 -23.94 19.85
N GLU A 548 10.52 -24.75 19.56
CA GLU A 548 10.19 -25.18 18.19
C GLU A 548 9.16 -24.26 17.49
N ASP A 549 8.55 -23.30 18.21
CA ASP A 549 7.45 -22.43 17.75
C ASP A 549 7.83 -20.93 17.71
N GLU A 550 9.09 -20.60 17.42
CA GLU A 550 9.64 -19.22 17.34
C GLU A 550 8.95 -18.29 16.29
N SER A 551 7.89 -18.74 15.61
CA SER A 551 7.19 -18.00 14.56
C SER A 551 6.01 -17.15 15.02
N TYR A 552 5.64 -17.17 16.31
CA TYR A 552 4.40 -16.58 16.83
C TYR A 552 4.61 -15.40 17.80
N GLU A 553 5.46 -14.44 17.46
CA GLU A 553 5.42 -13.13 18.14
C GLU A 553 4.23 -12.31 17.63
N VAL A 554 3.29 -11.97 18.54
CA VAL A 554 2.22 -11.01 18.23
C VAL A 554 2.87 -9.64 18.05
N PRO A 555 2.79 -9.02 16.86
CA PRO A 555 3.38 -7.71 16.61
C PRO A 555 2.85 -6.68 17.61
N ASP A 556 3.71 -5.76 18.05
CA ASP A 556 3.40 -4.72 19.02
C ASP A 556 2.13 -3.90 18.73
N TYR A 557 1.75 -3.77 17.45
CA TYR A 557 0.57 -3.02 17.03
C TYR A 557 -0.72 -3.86 16.99
N GLU A 558 -0.62 -5.19 16.99
CA GLU A 558 -1.77 -6.11 17.17
C GLU A 558 -1.97 -6.50 18.64
N ARG A 559 -0.99 -6.19 19.49
CA ARG A 559 -1.05 -6.43 20.92
C ARG A 559 -2.13 -5.55 21.55
N ILE A 560 -3.12 -6.20 22.16
CA ILE A 560 -4.13 -5.52 22.96
C ILE A 560 -3.57 -5.28 24.35
N LEU A 561 -3.53 -4.01 24.77
CA LEU A 561 -3.04 -3.60 26.08
C LEU A 561 -3.98 -4.12 27.17
N ALA A 562 -3.50 -5.08 27.97
CA ALA A 562 -4.29 -5.74 29.00
C ALA A 562 -4.76 -4.73 30.06
N PRO A 563 -6.03 -4.77 30.47
CA PRO A 563 -6.52 -3.90 31.53
C PRO A 563 -5.78 -4.23 32.85
N PRO A 564 -5.33 -3.20 33.59
CA PRO A 564 -4.68 -3.38 34.90
C PRO A 564 -5.66 -3.90 35.95
N SER A 565 -5.14 -4.39 37.07
CA SER A 565 -5.98 -4.84 38.20
C SER A 565 -6.73 -3.66 38.83
N GLN A 566 -7.83 -3.95 39.54
CA GLN A 566 -8.61 -2.89 40.20
C GLN A 566 -7.77 -2.09 41.22
N ASP A 567 -6.80 -2.72 41.88
CA ASP A 567 -5.88 -2.03 42.80
C ASP A 567 -4.90 -1.12 42.07
N GLN A 568 -4.41 -1.56 40.90
CA GLN A 568 -3.61 -0.72 40.01
C GLN A 568 -4.41 0.48 39.49
N ILE A 569 -5.68 0.30 39.14
CA ILE A 569 -6.57 1.41 38.72
C ILE A 569 -6.72 2.42 39.86
N LYS A 570 -6.97 1.98 41.10
CA LYS A 570 -7.06 2.87 42.27
C LYS A 570 -5.76 3.64 42.50
N SER A 571 -4.63 2.95 42.37
CA SER A 571 -3.30 3.55 42.51
C SER A 571 -3.05 4.62 41.43
N LEU A 572 -3.32 4.31 40.16
CA LEU A 572 -3.18 5.26 39.05
C LEU A 572 -4.12 6.48 39.20
N ALA A 573 -5.36 6.25 39.63
CA ALA A 573 -6.33 7.32 39.88
C ALA A 573 -5.83 8.29 40.96
N ALA A 574 -5.32 7.76 42.08
CA ALA A 574 -4.73 8.57 43.14
C ALA A 574 -3.46 9.30 42.67
N MET A 575 -2.59 8.62 41.92
CA MET A 575 -1.31 9.17 41.48
C MET A 575 -1.49 10.33 40.48
N HIS A 576 -2.42 10.18 39.54
CA HIS A 576 -2.65 11.15 38.47
C HIS A 576 -3.78 12.16 38.77
N ALA A 577 -4.33 12.15 39.99
CA ALA A 577 -5.46 13.00 40.40
C ALA A 577 -6.69 12.87 39.47
N MET A 578 -7.00 11.63 39.07
CA MET A 578 -8.14 11.30 38.21
C MET A 578 -9.20 10.51 38.97
N ALA A 579 -10.45 10.57 38.53
CA ALA A 579 -11.49 9.68 39.07
C ALA A 579 -11.22 8.22 38.66
N ILE A 580 -11.55 7.26 39.52
CA ILE A 580 -11.38 5.82 39.25
C ILE A 580 -12.09 5.42 37.94
N GLU A 581 -13.29 5.94 37.71
CA GLU A 581 -14.07 5.69 36.48
C GLU A 581 -13.37 6.24 35.23
N GLN A 582 -12.74 7.41 35.32
CA GLN A 582 -11.97 7.98 34.20
C GLN A 582 -10.75 7.12 33.85
N VAL A 583 -10.05 6.59 34.86
CA VAL A 583 -8.94 5.67 34.61
C VAL A 583 -9.44 4.37 33.97
N ARG A 584 -10.57 3.83 34.44
CA ARG A 584 -11.19 2.63 33.85
C ARG A 584 -11.55 2.83 32.37
N ASP A 585 -12.17 3.95 32.04
CA ASP A 585 -12.51 4.31 30.66
C ASP A 585 -11.24 4.46 29.81
N TRP A 586 -10.23 5.17 30.34
CA TRP A 586 -8.94 5.36 29.68
C TRP A 586 -8.25 4.03 29.32
N MET A 587 -8.31 3.03 30.19
CA MET A 587 -7.70 1.72 29.94
C MET A 587 -8.24 1.04 28.68
N SER A 588 -9.48 1.33 28.29
CA SER A 588 -10.09 0.85 27.05
C SER A 588 -9.74 1.75 25.87
N TYR A 589 -9.82 3.08 26.02
CA TYR A 589 -9.58 4.02 24.92
C TYR A 589 -8.13 4.09 24.46
N ARG A 590 -7.15 3.82 25.33
CA ARG A 590 -5.75 3.70 24.91
C ARG A 590 -5.55 2.62 23.85
N VAL A 591 -6.37 1.56 23.83
CA VAL A 591 -6.30 0.52 22.78
C VAL A 591 -6.64 1.11 21.41
N ILE A 592 -7.63 2.01 21.36
CA ILE A 592 -8.03 2.71 20.12
C ILE A 592 -6.86 3.55 19.60
N LEU A 593 -6.29 4.39 20.47
CA LEU A 593 -5.18 5.26 20.10
C LEU A 593 -3.90 4.47 19.76
N ASN A 594 -3.64 3.35 20.43
CA ASN A 594 -2.51 2.47 20.13
C ASN A 594 -2.64 1.81 18.76
N ALA A 595 -3.83 1.29 18.42
CA ALA A 595 -4.09 0.64 17.14
C ALA A 595 -3.86 1.57 15.93
N HIS A 596 -4.02 2.88 16.14
CA HIS A 596 -3.78 3.93 15.13
C HIS A 596 -2.49 4.72 15.35
N ALA A 597 -1.54 4.16 16.13
CA ALA A 597 -0.20 4.71 16.35
C ALA A 597 -0.14 6.16 16.91
N TRP A 598 -1.19 6.59 17.61
CA TRP A 598 -1.21 7.91 18.26
C TRP A 598 -0.35 7.93 19.52
N LEU A 599 -0.26 6.83 20.28
CA LEU A 599 0.46 6.84 21.55
C LEU A 599 1.98 6.87 21.35
N GLY A 600 2.63 7.75 22.11
CA GLY A 600 4.09 7.74 22.24
C GLY A 600 4.56 6.49 22.96
N LYS A 601 5.70 5.93 22.54
CA LYS A 601 6.41 4.89 23.33
C LYS A 601 7.55 5.48 24.16
N ARG A 602 8.07 6.63 23.73
CA ARG A 602 9.17 7.36 24.35
C ARG A 602 9.01 8.86 24.18
N VAL A 603 9.59 9.61 25.11
CA VAL A 603 9.70 11.07 25.10
C VAL A 603 11.12 11.43 25.50
N GLY A 604 11.94 11.85 24.54
CA GLY A 604 13.39 11.85 24.74
C GLY A 604 13.85 10.45 25.14
N ASP A 605 14.56 10.35 26.26
CA ASP A 605 15.06 9.08 26.79
C ASP A 605 14.07 8.35 27.70
N ALA A 606 13.00 9.03 28.15
CA ALA A 606 12.01 8.43 29.03
C ALA A 606 11.12 7.46 28.25
N THR A 607 11.01 6.21 28.73
CA THR A 607 10.08 5.22 28.19
C THR A 607 8.71 5.37 28.85
N ILE A 608 7.65 5.40 28.05
CA ILE A 608 6.28 5.51 28.52
C ILE A 608 5.77 4.12 28.92
N ARG A 609 5.14 4.03 30.10
CA ARG A 609 4.51 2.81 30.60
C ARG A 609 3.30 2.41 29.76
N GLU A 610 2.88 1.14 29.85
CA GLU A 610 1.74 0.62 29.09
C GLU A 610 0.39 1.27 29.47
N ASP A 611 0.26 1.87 30.66
CA ASP A 611 -0.89 2.69 31.06
C ASP A 611 -0.97 4.04 30.32
N CYS A 612 0.13 4.47 29.70
CA CYS A 612 0.24 5.67 28.87
C CYS A 612 -0.16 6.98 29.56
N LEU A 613 -0.27 6.97 30.89
CA LEU A 613 -0.44 8.18 31.70
C LEU A 613 0.94 8.64 32.15
N VAL A 614 1.20 9.94 32.03
CA VAL A 614 2.51 10.52 32.34
C VAL A 614 2.39 11.72 33.27
N PHE A 615 3.45 11.92 34.06
CA PHE A 615 3.72 13.17 34.76
C PHE A 615 4.58 14.04 33.85
N ALA A 616 3.95 14.98 33.16
CA ALA A 616 4.67 15.85 32.24
C ALA A 616 5.06 17.15 32.94
N VAL A 617 6.33 17.54 32.83
CA VAL A 617 6.85 18.83 33.27
C VAL A 617 7.30 19.60 32.04
N PHE A 618 6.81 20.82 31.91
CA PHE A 618 7.04 21.69 30.77
C PHE A 618 7.80 22.94 31.21
N GLN A 619 8.66 23.43 30.34
CA GLN A 619 9.19 24.79 30.39
C GLN A 619 8.60 25.56 29.21
N SER A 620 8.09 26.76 29.44
CA SER A 620 7.57 27.60 28.37
C SER A 620 7.83 29.08 28.63
N ASP A 621 7.72 29.90 27.58
CA ASP A 621 7.89 31.35 27.68
C ASP A 621 6.55 32.08 27.94
N PHE A 622 5.41 31.42 27.68
CA PHE A 622 4.09 32.01 27.93
C PHE A 622 3.63 31.83 29.38
N GLU A 623 2.73 32.71 29.83
CA GLU A 623 2.12 32.64 31.17
C GLU A 623 1.09 31.52 31.23
N MET A 624 1.26 30.65 32.24
CA MET A 624 0.41 29.49 32.50
C MET A 624 0.09 29.43 33.97
N GLU A 625 -1.16 29.12 34.29
CA GLU A 625 -1.61 28.95 35.67
C GLU A 625 -0.87 27.76 36.31
N GLY A 626 -0.20 28.03 37.44
CA GLY A 626 0.60 27.03 38.17
C GLY A 626 2.08 26.95 37.78
N LYS A 627 2.58 27.84 36.93
CA LYS A 627 4.01 27.96 36.63
C LYS A 627 4.79 28.44 37.86
N ASN A 628 5.88 27.76 38.19
CA ASN A 628 6.69 28.10 39.36
C ASN A 628 7.75 29.17 39.04
N SER A 629 8.54 29.57 40.04
CA SER A 629 9.59 30.59 39.91
C SER A 629 10.72 30.22 38.95
N LEU A 630 10.88 28.94 38.61
CA LEU A 630 11.85 28.44 37.63
C LEU A 630 11.29 28.44 36.19
N GLY A 631 10.05 28.90 36.02
CA GLY A 631 9.32 28.82 34.77
C GLY A 631 8.89 27.40 34.38
N LEU A 632 8.93 26.47 35.34
CA LEU A 632 8.50 25.08 35.17
C LEU A 632 7.05 24.93 35.57
N TRP A 633 6.35 24.06 34.88
CA TRP A 633 4.96 23.77 35.14
C TRP A 633 4.66 22.30 34.88
N GLY A 634 4.01 21.64 35.82
CA GLY A 634 3.75 20.22 35.75
C GLY A 634 2.28 19.92 35.62
N ARG A 635 1.94 18.88 34.85
CA ARG A 635 0.60 18.29 34.83
C ARG A 635 0.66 16.77 35.00
N PRO A 636 -0.01 16.21 36.02
CA PRO A 636 -0.25 14.78 36.09
C PRO A 636 -1.37 14.37 35.13
N GLY A 637 -1.41 13.10 34.74
CA GLY A 637 -2.53 12.54 33.98
C GLY A 637 -2.57 13.01 32.52
N MET A 638 -1.40 13.34 31.97
CA MET A 638 -1.25 13.68 30.56
C MET A 638 -1.01 12.41 29.74
N VAL A 639 -1.31 12.48 28.45
CA VAL A 639 -1.02 11.44 27.46
C VAL A 639 -0.11 12.05 26.41
N ALA A 640 1.07 11.47 26.21
CA ALA A 640 1.96 11.87 25.13
C ALA A 640 1.53 11.18 23.83
N MET A 641 1.18 11.98 22.83
CA MET A 641 0.72 11.52 21.53
C MET A 641 1.68 11.97 20.43
N ARG A 642 1.89 11.13 19.43
CA ARG A 642 2.69 11.45 18.24
C ARG A 642 1.93 12.47 17.40
N ALA A 643 2.61 13.50 16.94
CA ALA A 643 1.98 14.53 16.12
C ALA A 643 2.00 14.19 14.61
N SER A 644 2.34 12.96 14.21
CA SER A 644 2.44 12.57 12.79
C SER A 644 1.16 12.84 12.00
N ALA A 645 -0.01 12.51 12.55
CA ALA A 645 -1.30 12.79 11.90
C ALA A 645 -1.62 14.30 11.83
N LEU A 646 -1.18 15.07 12.83
CA LEU A 646 -1.32 16.53 12.83
C LEU A 646 -0.40 17.17 11.78
N ALA A 647 0.84 16.71 11.69
CA ALA A 647 1.81 17.15 10.69
C ALA A 647 1.37 16.78 9.26
N GLU A 648 0.75 15.60 9.08
CA GLU A 648 0.19 15.21 7.78
C GLU A 648 -0.96 16.12 7.35
N LYS A 649 -1.87 16.49 8.28
CA LYS A 649 -3.03 17.34 7.95
C LYS A 649 -2.69 18.83 7.83
N PHE A 650 -1.85 19.34 8.72
CA PHE A 650 -1.60 20.79 8.86
C PHE A 650 -0.21 21.22 8.39
N GLY A 651 0.64 20.29 7.95
CA GLY A 651 2.01 20.59 7.53
C GLY A 651 2.95 20.88 8.71
N PRO A 652 4.12 21.49 8.44
CA PRO A 652 5.15 21.73 9.47
C PRO A 652 4.68 22.68 10.58
N ASP A 653 3.71 23.57 10.29
CA ASP A 653 3.21 24.57 11.22
C ASP A 653 2.12 24.04 12.16
N TRP A 654 1.86 22.73 12.20
CA TRP A 654 0.80 22.14 13.03
C TRP A 654 0.91 22.55 14.50
N ALA A 655 2.13 22.71 15.03
CA ALA A 655 2.38 23.06 16.42
C ALA A 655 1.94 24.48 16.77
N SER A 656 1.81 25.40 15.80
CA SER A 656 1.36 26.78 16.03
C SER A 656 -0.10 26.87 16.48
N ARG A 657 -0.87 25.79 16.32
CA ARG A 657 -2.27 25.68 16.75
C ARG A 657 -2.42 25.43 18.25
N PHE A 658 -1.32 25.16 18.94
CA PHE A 658 -1.30 24.85 20.37
C PHE A 658 -0.24 25.70 21.08
N PRO A 659 -0.39 25.93 22.40
CA PRO A 659 0.70 26.45 23.21
C PRO A 659 1.94 25.54 23.12
N GLN A 660 3.11 26.12 22.85
CA GLN A 660 4.36 25.39 22.59
C GLN A 660 5.31 25.42 23.79
N ALA A 661 5.60 24.26 24.37
CA ALA A 661 6.64 24.15 25.36
C ALA A 661 8.03 24.28 24.69
N ARG A 662 8.97 24.94 25.37
CA ARG A 662 10.38 24.99 24.97
C ARG A 662 11.08 23.65 25.22
N SER A 663 10.72 22.98 26.30
CA SER A 663 11.25 21.68 26.69
C SER A 663 10.22 20.91 27.51
N VAL A 664 10.29 19.57 27.45
CA VAL A 664 9.37 18.67 28.14
C VAL A 664 10.14 17.51 28.76
N TRP A 665 9.80 17.19 30.00
CA TRP A 665 10.32 16.03 30.72
C TRP A 665 9.17 15.16 31.21
N ILE A 666 9.42 13.86 31.30
CA ILE A 666 8.48 12.89 31.88
C ILE A 666 9.09 12.29 33.13
N ALA A 667 8.37 12.38 34.24
CA ALA A 667 8.69 11.69 35.47
C ALA A 667 8.10 10.28 35.48
N GLN A 668 8.85 9.30 36.03
CA GLN A 668 8.40 7.91 36.10
C GLN A 668 7.46 7.66 37.29
N ASN A 669 7.61 8.47 38.34
CA ASN A 669 6.82 8.40 39.56
C ASN A 669 6.57 9.82 40.13
N LYS A 670 5.82 9.90 41.23
CA LYS A 670 5.45 11.17 41.86
C LYS A 670 6.64 11.93 42.46
N GLU A 671 7.62 11.22 43.00
CA GLU A 671 8.82 11.82 43.60
C GLU A 671 9.70 12.46 42.51
N ASP A 672 9.95 11.75 41.41
CA ASP A 672 10.65 12.29 40.24
C ASP A 672 9.94 13.55 39.72
N TYR A 673 8.61 13.55 39.72
CA TYR A 673 7.81 14.69 39.26
C TYR A 673 8.01 15.92 40.17
N GLU A 674 8.01 15.72 41.49
CA GLU A 674 8.28 16.78 42.45
C GLU A 674 9.73 17.28 42.36
N ASN A 675 10.70 16.38 42.11
CA ASN A 675 12.11 16.72 41.91
C ASN A 675 12.32 17.55 40.64
N LEU A 676 11.72 17.12 39.51
CA LEU A 676 11.75 17.87 38.26
C LEU A 676 11.13 19.26 38.42
N LEU A 677 10.02 19.39 39.15
CA LEU A 677 9.41 20.70 39.44
C LEU A 677 10.32 21.60 40.28
N ARG A 678 11.16 21.04 41.16
CA ARG A 678 12.18 21.79 41.91
C ARG A 678 13.42 22.13 41.08
N GLY A 679 13.49 21.69 39.82
CA GLY A 679 14.65 21.84 38.95
C GLY A 679 15.79 20.87 39.27
N ILE A 680 15.55 19.86 40.10
CA ILE A 680 16.52 18.81 40.43
C ILE A 680 16.47 17.77 39.31
N ARG A 681 17.56 17.64 38.56
CA ARG A 681 17.74 16.60 37.54
C ARG A 681 18.68 15.55 38.11
N ASP A 682 18.29 14.28 38.03
CA ASP A 682 19.22 13.19 38.36
C ASP A 682 20.37 13.21 37.36
N THR A 683 21.57 13.54 37.85
CA THR A 683 22.80 13.69 37.06
C THR A 683 23.30 12.38 36.43
N ALA A 684 22.62 11.25 36.66
CA ALA A 684 23.03 9.95 36.12
C ALA A 684 22.72 9.77 34.62
N SER A 685 21.89 10.62 34.01
CA SER A 685 21.56 10.55 32.58
C SER A 685 22.22 11.65 31.71
N ASP A 686 22.81 12.69 32.31
CA ASP A 686 23.33 13.85 31.56
C ASP A 686 24.76 13.66 31.01
N ASP A 687 25.53 12.67 31.50
CA ASP A 687 26.91 12.42 31.02
C ASP A 687 27.01 11.88 29.57
N MET A 688 25.89 11.70 28.86
CA MET A 688 25.87 11.22 27.46
C MET A 688 25.16 12.16 26.48
N SER A 689 24.60 13.30 26.91
CA SER A 689 23.76 14.16 26.07
C SER A 689 24.47 15.37 25.44
N ASP A 690 25.74 15.61 25.75
CA ASP A 690 26.55 16.71 25.20
C ASP A 690 27.11 16.44 23.78
N GLN A 691 26.41 15.62 22.99
CA GLN A 691 26.59 15.57 21.53
C GLN A 691 25.50 16.41 20.86
N SER A 692 25.82 17.69 20.71
CA SER A 692 25.16 18.64 19.82
C SER A 692 24.92 18.04 18.42
N PHE A 693 23.67 17.74 18.09
CA PHE A 693 23.27 17.49 16.72
C PHE A 693 23.16 18.84 15.99
N GLY A 694 24.12 19.10 15.08
CA GLY A 694 23.98 20.12 14.05
C GLY A 694 22.87 19.75 13.05
N PRO A 695 22.39 20.71 12.24
CA PRO A 695 21.24 20.51 11.37
C PRO A 695 21.58 19.55 10.22
N THR A 696 20.77 18.51 10.06
CA THR A 696 20.63 17.71 8.83
C THR A 696 19.20 17.73 8.36
#